data_AF-A0A819YP16-F1
#
_entry.id   AF-A0A819YP16-F1
#
_cell.length_a   1.000
_cell.length_b   1.000
_cell.length_c   1.000
_cell.angle_alpha   90.00
_cell.angle_beta   90.00
_cell.angle_gamma   90.00
#
_symmetry.space_group_name_H-M   'P 1'
#
loop_
_entity.id
_entity.type
_entity.pdbx_description
1 polymer ?
#
loop_
_entity_poly.entity_id
_entity_poly.type
_entity_poly.pdbx_seq_one_letter_code
_entity_poly.pdbx_strand_id
1 'polypeptide(L)'
;MGGHSLLFIELYHHYQSVFNFDAHSLSIAPFLQQPTIFQHSQLLQTVIINNIKATQWYTLHINEGNASFAQERIFLDEQVRFSSDIAVYNELSSLQIVQGSLSFNRLLQAFRYVLNKHKILRTCLMFNNDNNSLKQCITDIHKTFTITMNQTFKNDTELQDIIYQTTINPNLFDLSTGHVFHAEILRHKIALNENENNNTEFITNSDVLLIVFHHAAFDRASLPIFFHDLCSAYNTNPISIEHDDESLQYIDYSIHEHLMDMTTSREFWYLQLEEYNSECRSLLPADRHRLSNDHRSSSASVTQISFDNEISQSFLDYASIHHVTPFQLGLTMLYAFLSKLTHGENDLCISCLNANRYKPELQNIMGMFVSTLPYRVQLDPHRSFDELVKYVREKCLSILEHSHYPLQHILANLHINQSNLSFLETMFDFITISSHSDELSLDGASFKQVSLEQSFEVAKFDFMLTFIFNPMVENNRLLFRLTCSHDLFDATSVTNIGQRLEYYFRQLFSSNETTNRIDTGSTSISKIDLILPEETQEMEDSVFCRQSHIMNEAPASSAQTRLCLSERVHLISNKSEVSIYNMPFVYSLDSHHTVSVQHLRHALQLIVTKHESLRASLNFDIEKNLLMQQIIDLYQNRNTLFTFIESTYKTQEQLNDIMHAERHDPQLFNLVQGLVFRCHLVYHKQISSNDLLSAQDVVIFNFHHALFDFSSMNIFLYDLNQAYTTGQLLYDDNTHLRYLDYAVIEQQMTMTGASMFWLDILHDCKLDQSLSLPFDRYRLANEHRTGRGTSISFDFGQDLSHDFLIHASSNNISIQHLTFAIYFIFLFKSTNGQADLCIAMNINNNRYRDELKSIIGLFENVIPLRCQLDPQSHFSHLLEHVQEITTNSMKYSYFPLQRILDQHSHVSKHAFLDTSLEFISFIDNNDNNATMIGDSQLVAASFSFSINEDEIQILSNERYLMQSLNNTQIPFLSSPVTCIHHEFVYQVMKHPQKLAVELDEQSLTYCELLYYVQVLSLTLLNEYHVSPGEVVCQCVERSLSMVIGIMGIEMAGGVYCPLSPRDPQHRLHALTQQTQSRLVLIH
;
A
#
# COMPACT_ATOMS: atom_id res chain seq x y z
N MET A 1 8.67 -7.79 -37.24
CA MET A 1 9.69 -8.23 -36.27
C MET A 1 10.29 -6.97 -35.67
N GLY A 2 10.13 -6.72 -34.37
CA GLY A 2 10.55 -5.44 -33.78
C GLY A 2 11.41 -5.62 -32.53
N GLY A 3 12.08 -4.55 -32.13
CA GLY A 3 13.33 -4.60 -31.38
C GLY A 3 13.42 -4.92 -29.91
N HIS A 4 12.34 -5.27 -29.26
CA HIS A 4 12.34 -5.92 -27.95
C HIS A 4 11.61 -7.28 -28.00
N SER A 5 11.15 -7.70 -29.17
CA SER A 5 10.60 -9.03 -29.35
C SER A 5 11.75 -10.02 -29.14
N LEU A 6 11.55 -10.98 -28.22
CA LEU A 6 12.47 -12.11 -28.03
C LEU A 6 12.88 -12.71 -29.39
N LEU A 7 11.92 -12.85 -30.31
CA LEU A 7 12.13 -13.32 -31.68
C LEU A 7 13.09 -12.45 -32.52
N PHE A 8 13.07 -11.12 -32.33
CA PHE A 8 14.02 -10.25 -33.02
C PHE A 8 15.41 -10.39 -32.42
N ILE A 9 15.51 -10.43 -31.09
CA ILE A 9 16.78 -10.62 -30.39
C ILE A 9 17.38 -11.97 -30.78
N GLU A 10 16.57 -13.03 -30.83
CA GLU A 10 16.93 -14.35 -31.37
C GLU A 10 17.41 -14.27 -32.83
N LEU A 11 16.69 -13.54 -33.69
CA LEU A 11 17.09 -13.35 -35.08
C LEU A 11 18.44 -12.62 -35.19
N TYR A 12 18.65 -11.57 -34.40
CA TYR A 12 19.91 -10.84 -34.37
C TYR A 12 21.06 -11.70 -33.84
N HIS A 13 20.84 -12.51 -32.80
CA HIS A 13 21.81 -13.50 -32.34
C HIS A 13 22.07 -14.58 -33.37
N HIS A 14 21.05 -15.01 -34.13
CA HIS A 14 21.22 -15.91 -35.25
C HIS A 14 22.11 -15.27 -36.32
N TYR A 15 21.93 -13.97 -36.63
CA TYR A 15 22.85 -13.25 -37.49
C TYR A 15 24.28 -13.21 -36.92
N GLN A 16 24.47 -12.89 -35.64
CA GLN A 16 25.79 -12.89 -35.01
C GLN A 16 26.47 -14.26 -35.08
N SER A 17 25.73 -15.34 -34.84
CA SER A 17 26.22 -16.71 -34.92
C SER A 17 26.62 -17.10 -36.35
N VAL A 18 25.76 -16.82 -37.33
CA VAL A 18 25.98 -17.20 -38.74
C VAL A 18 27.08 -16.36 -39.39
N PHE A 19 27.15 -15.06 -39.10
CA PHE A 19 28.09 -14.12 -39.73
C PHE A 19 29.30 -13.76 -38.86
N ASN A 20 29.39 -14.29 -37.64
CA ASN A 20 30.51 -14.22 -36.71
C ASN A 20 31.00 -12.79 -36.37
N PHE A 21 30.09 -11.93 -35.90
CA PHE A 21 30.38 -10.55 -35.48
C PHE A 21 29.89 -10.25 -34.07
N ASP A 22 30.48 -9.23 -33.41
CA ASP A 22 30.15 -8.82 -32.04
C ASP A 22 29.11 -7.68 -31.99
N ALA A 23 28.35 -7.58 -30.90
CA ALA A 23 27.46 -6.45 -30.64
C ALA A 23 28.23 -5.11 -30.56
N HIS A 24 29.48 -5.13 -30.09
CA HIS A 24 30.37 -3.95 -30.12
C HIS A 24 30.79 -3.52 -31.53
N SER A 25 30.73 -4.43 -32.52
CA SER A 25 31.12 -4.14 -33.90
C SER A 25 29.99 -3.62 -34.77
N LEU A 26 28.78 -4.13 -34.54
CA LEU A 26 27.56 -3.62 -35.15
C LEU A 26 26.42 -3.80 -34.16
N SER A 27 26.01 -2.70 -33.52
CA SER A 27 24.93 -2.66 -32.54
C SER A 27 23.64 -3.30 -33.09
N ILE A 28 22.77 -3.73 -32.19
CA ILE A 28 21.43 -4.22 -32.52
C ILE A 28 20.53 -3.09 -33.07
N ALA A 29 20.72 -1.84 -32.63
CA ALA A 29 19.80 -0.73 -32.92
C ALA A 29 19.65 -0.41 -34.43
N PRO A 30 20.71 -0.39 -35.26
CA PRO A 30 20.58 -0.25 -36.71
C PRO A 30 19.63 -1.28 -37.35
N PHE A 31 19.65 -2.53 -36.88
CA PHE A 31 18.72 -3.54 -37.40
C PHE A 31 17.28 -3.28 -36.94
N LEU A 32 17.08 -2.65 -35.79
CA LEU A 32 15.75 -2.26 -35.28
C LEU A 32 15.15 -1.06 -35.97
N GLN A 33 15.99 -0.20 -36.52
CA GLN A 33 15.58 0.90 -37.37
C GLN A 33 15.11 0.41 -38.75
N GLN A 34 15.58 -0.76 -39.17
CA GLN A 34 15.26 -1.36 -40.47
C GLN A 34 14.16 -2.44 -40.35
N PRO A 35 12.96 -2.21 -40.89
CA PRO A 35 11.83 -3.13 -40.70
C PRO A 35 11.90 -4.42 -41.54
N THR A 36 12.81 -4.52 -42.53
CA THR A 36 12.83 -5.63 -43.49
C THR A 36 14.14 -6.42 -43.50
N ILE A 37 14.04 -7.74 -43.75
CA ILE A 37 15.21 -8.62 -43.93
C ILE A 37 16.11 -8.13 -45.07
N PHE A 38 15.54 -7.53 -46.11
CA PHE A 38 16.32 -6.95 -47.21
C PHE A 38 17.23 -5.82 -46.72
N GLN A 39 16.73 -4.92 -45.88
CA GLN A 39 17.55 -3.86 -45.28
C GLN A 39 18.56 -4.42 -44.28
N HIS A 40 18.22 -5.47 -43.51
CA HIS A 40 19.18 -6.18 -42.66
C HIS A 40 20.34 -6.76 -43.47
N SER A 41 20.05 -7.30 -44.65
CA SER A 41 21.10 -7.85 -45.52
C SER A 41 22.13 -6.81 -45.96
N GLN A 42 21.72 -5.54 -46.14
CA GLN A 42 22.63 -4.44 -46.46
C GLN A 42 23.56 -4.11 -45.28
N LEU A 43 23.03 -4.12 -44.05
CA LEU A 43 23.82 -3.93 -42.83
C LEU A 43 24.81 -5.08 -42.61
N LEU A 44 24.39 -6.32 -42.86
CA LEU A 44 25.25 -7.50 -42.76
C LEU A 44 26.35 -7.51 -43.84
N GLN A 45 26.07 -6.95 -45.02
CA GLN A 45 27.07 -6.84 -46.08
C GLN A 45 28.27 -5.98 -45.63
N THR A 46 28.04 -4.91 -44.88
CA THR A 46 29.11 -4.10 -44.27
C THR A 46 29.96 -4.88 -43.27
N VAL A 47 29.37 -5.78 -42.47
CA VAL A 47 30.09 -6.65 -41.53
C VAL A 47 30.99 -7.62 -42.27
N ILE A 48 30.45 -8.28 -43.30
CA ILE A 48 31.17 -9.25 -44.13
C ILE A 48 32.36 -8.59 -44.84
N ILE A 49 32.19 -7.37 -45.36
CA ILE A 49 33.26 -6.61 -46.04
C ILE A 49 34.37 -6.18 -45.07
N ASN A 50 34.01 -5.75 -43.85
CA ASN A 50 34.95 -5.23 -42.87
C ASN A 50 35.65 -6.32 -42.03
N ASN A 51 35.29 -7.59 -42.21
CA ASN A 51 35.91 -8.76 -41.60
C ASN A 51 36.00 -8.67 -40.06
N ILE A 52 34.96 -8.13 -39.44
CA ILE A 52 34.93 -7.89 -37.99
C ILE A 52 34.57 -9.19 -37.30
N LYS A 53 35.48 -9.73 -36.46
CA LYS A 53 35.28 -10.99 -35.75
C LYS A 53 34.74 -10.78 -34.34
N ALA A 54 33.85 -11.66 -33.90
CA ALA A 54 33.34 -11.69 -32.53
C ALA A 54 34.45 -11.94 -31.49
N THR A 55 34.37 -11.28 -30.33
CA THR A 55 35.18 -11.66 -29.16
C THR A 55 34.51 -12.78 -28.40
N GLN A 56 35.10 -13.97 -28.44
CA GLN A 56 34.60 -15.13 -27.71
C GLN A 56 34.88 -15.00 -26.22
N TRP A 57 33.86 -15.25 -25.41
CA TRP A 57 34.06 -15.51 -23.99
C TRP A 57 34.59 -16.92 -23.79
N TYR A 58 35.49 -17.07 -22.83
CA TYR A 58 36.12 -18.35 -22.50
C TYR A 58 35.67 -18.80 -21.11
N THR A 59 35.55 -20.11 -20.95
CA THR A 59 35.25 -20.80 -19.69
C THR A 59 36.42 -20.63 -18.72
N LEU A 60 36.15 -20.26 -17.47
CA LEU A 60 37.17 -20.02 -16.44
C LEU A 60 37.39 -21.25 -15.53
N HIS A 61 36.50 -22.25 -15.59
CA HIS A 61 36.52 -23.48 -14.77
C HIS A 61 36.66 -23.22 -13.27
N ILE A 62 35.93 -22.22 -12.78
CA ILE A 62 35.90 -21.82 -11.37
C ILE A 62 34.67 -22.35 -10.65
N ASN A 63 34.77 -22.47 -9.33
CA ASN A 63 33.68 -22.85 -8.43
C ASN A 63 33.41 -21.80 -7.33
N GLU A 64 34.14 -20.69 -7.33
CA GLU A 64 33.91 -19.53 -6.47
C GLU A 64 34.22 -18.25 -7.27
N GLY A 65 33.40 -17.22 -7.12
CA GLY A 65 33.58 -15.92 -7.77
C GLY A 65 32.64 -14.88 -7.20
N ASN A 66 32.71 -13.65 -7.72
CA ASN A 66 31.73 -12.62 -7.37
C ASN A 66 30.35 -13.03 -7.90
N ALA A 67 29.31 -12.74 -7.12
CA ALA A 67 27.94 -12.82 -7.60
C ALA A 67 27.74 -11.80 -8.75
N SER A 68 26.79 -12.04 -9.64
CA SER A 68 26.44 -11.01 -10.64
C SER A 68 25.77 -9.82 -9.97
N PHE A 69 25.76 -8.66 -10.62
CA PHE A 69 25.05 -7.50 -10.10
C PHE A 69 23.53 -7.75 -9.95
N ALA A 70 22.95 -8.62 -10.80
CA ALA A 70 21.56 -9.01 -10.68
C ALA A 70 21.30 -9.87 -9.42
N GLN A 71 22.22 -10.80 -9.09
CA GLN A 71 22.15 -11.59 -7.87
C GLN A 71 22.30 -10.73 -6.61
N GLU A 72 23.24 -9.79 -6.63
CA GLU A 72 23.42 -8.80 -5.55
C GLU A 72 22.13 -8.02 -5.29
N ARG A 73 21.43 -7.60 -6.35
CA ARG A 73 20.15 -6.90 -6.23
C ARG A 73 19.11 -7.72 -5.48
N ILE A 74 18.86 -8.94 -5.96
CA ILE A 74 17.81 -9.81 -5.42
C ILE A 74 18.09 -10.11 -3.95
N PHE A 75 19.34 -10.42 -3.63
CA PHE A 75 19.78 -10.69 -2.27
C PHE A 75 19.59 -9.49 -1.34
N LEU A 76 19.97 -8.28 -1.77
CA LEU A 76 19.80 -7.06 -0.97
C LEU A 76 18.34 -6.64 -0.85
N ASP A 77 17.56 -6.72 -1.94
CA ASP A 77 16.13 -6.38 -1.93
C ASP A 77 15.36 -7.27 -0.95
N GLU A 78 15.68 -8.56 -0.89
CA GLU A 78 15.07 -9.52 0.03
C GLU A 78 15.45 -9.26 1.50
N GLN A 79 16.67 -8.80 1.78
CA GLN A 79 17.11 -8.48 3.14
C GLN A 79 16.65 -7.11 3.66
N VAL A 80 16.49 -6.13 2.76
CA VAL A 80 16.31 -4.71 3.14
C VAL A 80 14.90 -4.19 2.87
N ARG A 81 14.22 -4.63 1.79
CA ARG A 81 12.93 -4.01 1.38
C ARG A 81 11.68 -4.75 1.86
N PHE A 82 11.76 -6.06 2.03
CA PHE A 82 10.60 -6.90 2.32
C PHE A 82 10.70 -7.49 3.74
N SER A 83 9.55 -7.70 4.39
CA SER A 83 9.53 -8.39 5.69
C SER A 83 9.82 -9.88 5.50
N SER A 84 10.36 -10.53 6.54
CA SER A 84 10.73 -11.95 6.53
C SER A 84 9.55 -12.94 6.46
N ASP A 85 8.32 -12.44 6.32
CA ASP A 85 7.10 -13.25 6.50
C ASP A 85 6.62 -13.91 5.19
N ILE A 86 6.98 -13.36 4.02
CA ILE A 86 6.54 -13.84 2.69
C ILE A 86 7.72 -13.86 1.72
N ALA A 87 7.91 -14.99 1.02
CA ALA A 87 8.87 -15.10 -0.07
C ALA A 87 8.42 -14.33 -1.33
N VAL A 88 9.23 -13.37 -1.76
CA VAL A 88 8.95 -12.49 -2.92
C VAL A 88 9.57 -13.00 -4.22
N TYR A 89 10.67 -13.74 -4.12
CA TYR A 89 11.51 -14.13 -5.26
C TYR A 89 11.47 -15.64 -5.53
N ASN A 90 10.39 -16.31 -5.18
CA ASN A 90 10.13 -17.69 -5.60
C ASN A 90 9.40 -17.71 -6.94
N GLU A 91 9.99 -18.36 -7.93
CA GLU A 91 9.40 -18.57 -9.26
C GLU A 91 8.90 -20.02 -9.39
N LEU A 92 7.65 -20.18 -9.83
CA LEU A 92 6.92 -21.45 -9.77
C LEU A 92 6.56 -21.97 -11.17
N SER A 93 6.64 -23.29 -11.35
CA SER A 93 6.00 -24.03 -12.42
C SER A 93 5.17 -25.20 -11.87
N SER A 94 3.88 -25.26 -12.21
CA SER A 94 2.94 -26.31 -11.81
C SER A 94 2.42 -27.06 -13.04
N LEU A 95 2.80 -28.33 -13.17
CA LEU A 95 2.48 -29.16 -14.33
C LEU A 95 1.62 -30.36 -13.92
N GLN A 96 0.36 -30.38 -14.38
CA GLN A 96 -0.54 -31.50 -14.21
C GLN A 96 -0.31 -32.53 -15.32
N ILE A 97 -0.21 -33.81 -14.95
CA ILE A 97 -0.12 -34.91 -15.91
C ILE A 97 -1.53 -35.21 -16.43
N VAL A 98 -1.73 -35.03 -17.74
CA VAL A 98 -3.03 -35.19 -18.40
C VAL A 98 -3.18 -36.59 -19.02
N GLN A 99 -2.09 -37.12 -19.58
CA GLN A 99 -2.05 -38.47 -20.15
C GLN A 99 -0.70 -39.13 -19.85
N GLY A 100 -0.71 -40.44 -19.64
CA GLY A 100 0.51 -41.26 -19.44
C GLY A 100 0.87 -41.45 -17.96
N SER A 101 2.06 -42.01 -17.72
CA SER A 101 2.60 -42.17 -16.36
C SER A 101 4.10 -41.99 -16.37
N LEU A 102 4.65 -41.37 -15.33
CA LEU A 102 6.09 -41.13 -15.23
C LEU A 102 6.72 -42.11 -14.24
N SER A 103 7.85 -42.70 -14.60
CA SER A 103 8.74 -43.35 -13.64
C SER A 103 9.37 -42.30 -12.71
N PHE A 104 9.12 -42.43 -11.40
CA PHE A 104 9.71 -41.59 -10.36
C PHE A 104 11.25 -41.69 -10.35
N ASN A 105 11.79 -42.90 -10.48
CA ASN A 105 13.24 -43.12 -10.46
C ASN A 105 13.94 -42.45 -11.66
N ARG A 106 13.35 -42.54 -12.86
CA ARG A 106 13.89 -41.82 -14.04
C ARG A 106 13.78 -40.31 -13.88
N LEU A 107 12.70 -39.82 -13.29
CA LEU A 107 12.50 -38.38 -13.04
C LEU A 107 13.56 -37.86 -12.06
N LEU A 108 13.80 -38.59 -10.97
CA LEU A 108 14.85 -38.28 -10.00
C LEU A 108 16.25 -38.28 -10.65
N GLN A 109 16.53 -39.24 -11.53
CA GLN A 109 17.79 -39.27 -12.29
C GLN A 109 17.90 -38.10 -13.26
N ALA A 110 16.83 -37.75 -13.96
CA ALA A 110 16.79 -36.61 -14.88
C ALA A 110 17.05 -35.27 -14.15
N PHE A 111 16.42 -35.04 -12.99
CA PHE A 111 16.72 -33.84 -12.18
C PHE A 111 18.17 -33.82 -11.71
N ARG A 112 18.73 -34.96 -11.25
CA ARG A 112 20.15 -35.03 -10.86
C ARG A 112 21.08 -34.70 -12.02
N TYR A 113 20.75 -35.15 -13.23
CA TYR A 113 21.51 -34.82 -14.43
C TYR A 113 21.48 -33.30 -14.70
N VAL A 114 20.30 -32.69 -14.69
CA VAL A 114 20.13 -31.24 -14.92
C VAL A 114 20.86 -30.41 -13.87
N LEU A 115 20.72 -30.77 -12.58
CA LEU A 115 21.42 -30.12 -11.46
C LEU A 115 22.94 -30.25 -11.57
N ASN A 116 23.45 -31.35 -12.14
CA ASN A 116 24.89 -31.50 -12.33
C ASN A 116 25.40 -30.65 -13.51
N LYS A 117 24.67 -30.68 -14.63
CA LYS A 117 24.98 -29.94 -15.86
C LYS A 117 25.01 -28.42 -15.65
N HIS A 118 24.09 -27.88 -14.85
CA HIS A 118 23.95 -26.44 -14.62
C HIS A 118 24.40 -26.06 -13.21
N LYS A 119 25.61 -25.51 -13.10
CA LYS A 119 26.21 -25.15 -11.81
C LYS A 119 25.35 -24.17 -11.00
N ILE A 120 24.62 -23.28 -11.67
CA ILE A 120 23.79 -22.24 -11.05
C ILE A 120 22.71 -22.79 -10.11
N LEU A 121 22.19 -23.99 -10.38
CA LEU A 121 21.16 -24.64 -9.56
C LEU A 121 21.73 -25.24 -8.26
N ARG A 122 23.06 -25.18 -8.08
CA ARG A 122 23.80 -25.62 -6.88
C ARG A 122 24.63 -24.48 -6.27
N THR A 123 24.32 -23.24 -6.67
CA THR A 123 25.02 -22.06 -6.19
C THR A 123 24.51 -21.64 -4.82
N CYS A 124 25.43 -21.36 -3.89
CA CYS A 124 25.15 -20.60 -2.68
C CYS A 124 25.67 -19.16 -2.82
N LEU A 125 25.01 -18.23 -2.12
CA LEU A 125 25.37 -16.82 -2.04
C LEU A 125 25.85 -16.50 -0.62
N MET A 126 27.08 -16.01 -0.51
CA MET A 126 27.71 -15.66 0.75
C MET A 126 28.04 -14.18 0.78
N PHE A 127 27.46 -13.47 1.73
CA PHE A 127 27.72 -12.05 1.93
C PHE A 127 28.96 -11.85 2.81
N ASN A 128 29.92 -11.07 2.34
CA ASN A 128 31.10 -10.72 3.12
C ASN A 128 30.96 -9.30 3.69
N ASN A 129 30.79 -9.22 5.01
CA ASN A 129 30.61 -7.97 5.74
C ASN A 129 31.82 -7.03 5.66
N ASP A 130 33.03 -7.55 5.48
CA ASP A 130 34.27 -6.75 5.56
C ASP A 130 34.48 -5.87 4.32
N ASN A 131 34.01 -6.32 3.15
CA ASN A 131 34.16 -5.62 1.88
C ASN A 131 32.82 -5.33 1.18
N ASN A 132 31.69 -5.56 1.88
CA ASN A 132 30.33 -5.33 1.40
C ASN A 132 30.08 -5.95 0.01
N SER A 133 30.60 -7.17 -0.22
CA SER A 133 30.49 -7.88 -1.50
C SER A 133 29.79 -9.22 -1.35
N LEU A 134 29.02 -9.59 -2.37
CA LEU A 134 28.36 -10.89 -2.43
C LEU A 134 29.18 -11.83 -3.30
N LYS A 135 29.51 -13.01 -2.76
CA LYS A 135 30.18 -14.07 -3.50
C LYS A 135 29.21 -15.19 -3.81
N GLN A 136 29.43 -15.84 -4.95
CA GLN A 136 28.75 -17.08 -5.32
C GLN A 136 29.75 -18.25 -5.23
N CYS A 137 29.29 -19.39 -4.70
CA CYS A 137 30.08 -20.61 -4.61
C CYS A 137 29.25 -21.81 -5.06
N ILE A 138 29.87 -22.70 -5.85
CA ILE A 138 29.23 -23.89 -6.41
C ILE A 138 29.41 -25.05 -5.43
N THR A 139 28.30 -25.58 -4.92
CA THR A 139 28.31 -26.70 -3.97
C THR A 139 28.27 -28.06 -4.68
N ASP A 140 28.80 -29.10 -4.02
CA ASP A 140 28.77 -30.47 -4.55
C ASP A 140 27.34 -31.07 -4.51
N ILE A 141 26.97 -31.82 -5.55
CA ILE A 141 25.65 -32.43 -5.74
C ILE A 141 25.29 -33.47 -4.66
N HIS A 142 26.28 -33.97 -3.91
CA HIS A 142 26.13 -35.05 -2.95
C HIS A 142 25.43 -34.68 -1.62
N LYS A 143 25.03 -33.42 -1.41
CA LYS A 143 24.05 -33.04 -0.38
C LYS A 143 22.62 -33.32 -0.88
N THR A 144 22.30 -34.60 -1.07
CA THR A 144 20.99 -35.21 -1.39
C THR A 144 19.86 -34.26 -1.81
N PHE A 145 19.73 -34.00 -3.12
CA PHE A 145 18.45 -33.59 -3.71
C PHE A 145 17.43 -34.73 -3.58
N THR A 146 16.24 -34.39 -3.08
CA THR A 146 15.09 -35.29 -2.95
C THR A 146 13.83 -34.62 -3.50
N ILE A 147 13.00 -35.38 -4.22
CA ILE A 147 11.65 -34.95 -4.58
C ILE A 147 10.72 -35.31 -3.42
N THR A 148 9.99 -34.34 -2.87
CA THR A 148 8.99 -34.59 -1.81
C THR A 148 7.71 -35.16 -2.40
N MET A 149 7.04 -36.07 -1.67
CA MET A 149 5.75 -36.68 -2.05
C MET A 149 4.81 -36.73 -0.85
N ASN A 150 4.80 -35.68 -0.02
CA ASN A 150 4.15 -35.73 1.29
C ASN A 150 2.72 -35.17 1.27
N GLN A 151 2.33 -34.50 0.19
CA GLN A 151 1.06 -33.79 0.10
C GLN A 151 0.10 -34.42 -0.91
N THR A 152 -1.19 -34.35 -0.58
CA THR A 152 -2.29 -34.85 -1.41
C THR A 152 -3.40 -33.82 -1.49
N PHE A 153 -4.08 -33.71 -2.62
CA PHE A 153 -5.21 -32.79 -2.80
C PHE A 153 -6.45 -33.53 -3.31
N LYS A 154 -7.64 -33.00 -3.01
CA LYS A 154 -8.94 -33.61 -3.38
C LYS A 154 -9.69 -32.86 -4.48
N ASN A 155 -9.45 -31.56 -4.60
CA ASN A 155 -10.14 -30.66 -5.52
C ASN A 155 -9.21 -29.52 -5.93
N ASP A 156 -9.63 -28.75 -6.92
CA ASP A 156 -8.81 -27.68 -7.49
C ASP A 156 -8.54 -26.54 -6.49
N THR A 157 -9.45 -26.26 -5.55
CA THR A 157 -9.25 -25.24 -4.51
C THR A 157 -8.12 -25.62 -3.55
N GLU A 158 -8.11 -26.86 -3.05
CA GLU A 158 -7.04 -27.35 -2.16
C GLU A 158 -5.69 -27.40 -2.89
N LEU A 159 -5.68 -27.73 -4.19
CA LEU A 159 -4.49 -27.67 -5.03
C LEU A 159 -3.96 -26.23 -5.16
N GLN A 160 -4.84 -25.27 -5.41
CA GLN A 160 -4.50 -23.85 -5.50
C GLN A 160 -3.92 -23.32 -4.19
N ASP A 161 -4.52 -23.66 -3.04
CA ASP A 161 -4.04 -23.27 -1.71
C ASP A 161 -2.64 -23.82 -1.42
N ILE A 162 -2.39 -25.09 -1.75
CA ILE A 162 -1.06 -25.71 -1.59
C ILE A 162 0.00 -24.99 -2.43
N ILE A 163 -0.33 -24.74 -3.70
CA ILE A 163 0.57 -24.02 -4.61
C ILE A 163 0.89 -22.63 -4.06
N TYR A 164 -0.13 -21.91 -3.58
CA TYR A 164 0.04 -20.59 -2.97
C TYR A 164 0.97 -20.62 -1.76
N GLN A 165 0.65 -21.45 -0.76
CA GLN A 165 1.43 -21.56 0.49
C GLN A 165 2.88 -21.95 0.23
N THR A 166 3.12 -22.83 -0.75
CA THR A 166 4.48 -23.20 -1.15
C THR A 166 5.23 -22.04 -1.79
N THR A 167 4.54 -21.26 -2.64
CA THR A 167 5.14 -20.11 -3.34
C THR A 167 5.56 -19.02 -2.37
N ILE A 168 4.72 -18.69 -1.38
CA ILE A 168 4.98 -17.61 -0.42
C ILE A 168 5.86 -18.02 0.77
N ASN A 169 6.30 -19.28 0.87
CA ASN A 169 7.04 -19.77 2.02
C ASN A 169 8.47 -19.19 2.07
N PRO A 170 8.81 -18.31 3.05
CA PRO A 170 10.14 -17.71 3.17
C PRO A 170 11.22 -18.72 3.57
N ASN A 171 10.84 -19.86 4.15
CA ASN A 171 11.77 -20.89 4.60
C ASN A 171 12.01 -21.99 3.55
N LEU A 172 11.46 -21.86 2.34
CA LEU A 172 11.63 -22.86 1.28
C LEU A 172 13.08 -22.95 0.79
N PHE A 173 13.78 -21.81 0.77
CA PHE A 173 15.16 -21.70 0.30
C PHE A 173 16.05 -21.03 1.34
N ASP A 174 17.30 -21.50 1.42
CA ASP A 174 18.38 -20.85 2.15
C ASP A 174 19.55 -20.66 1.18
N LEU A 175 19.73 -19.41 0.76
CA LEU A 175 20.73 -19.04 -0.24
C LEU A 175 22.16 -19.24 0.27
N SER A 176 22.38 -19.24 1.60
CA SER A 176 23.70 -19.42 2.18
C SER A 176 24.21 -20.86 2.09
N THR A 177 23.29 -21.83 2.02
CA THR A 177 23.61 -23.27 2.03
C THR A 177 23.50 -23.94 0.66
N GLY A 178 23.00 -23.23 -0.36
CA GLY A 178 22.95 -23.67 -1.76
C GLY A 178 21.61 -24.26 -2.20
N HIS A 179 20.55 -24.05 -1.42
CA HIS A 179 19.20 -24.51 -1.75
C HIS A 179 18.47 -23.43 -2.55
N VAL A 180 18.54 -23.50 -3.89
CA VAL A 180 17.87 -22.57 -4.82
C VAL A 180 16.85 -23.24 -5.75
N PHE A 181 16.62 -24.54 -5.56
CA PHE A 181 15.74 -25.38 -6.37
C PHE A 181 14.94 -26.36 -5.49
N HIS A 182 13.64 -26.46 -5.73
CA HIS A 182 12.74 -27.37 -5.03
C HIS A 182 11.80 -28.06 -6.02
N ALA A 183 11.52 -29.34 -5.82
CA ALA A 183 10.55 -30.08 -6.61
C ALA A 183 9.71 -31.01 -5.72
N GLU A 184 8.40 -30.98 -5.94
CA GLU A 184 7.40 -31.75 -5.19
C GLU A 184 6.40 -32.40 -6.14
N ILE A 185 5.91 -33.59 -5.78
CA ILE A 185 4.78 -34.24 -6.46
C ILE A 185 3.57 -34.21 -5.54
N LEU A 186 2.51 -33.54 -5.97
CA LEU A 186 1.22 -33.49 -5.30
C LEU A 186 0.32 -34.59 -5.85
N ARG A 187 -0.15 -35.50 -4.98
CA ARG A 187 -0.99 -36.63 -5.41
C ARG A 187 -2.47 -36.34 -5.34
N HIS A 188 -3.21 -36.75 -6.35
CA HIS A 188 -4.66 -36.62 -6.34
C HIS A 188 -5.32 -37.74 -5.50
N LYS A 189 -6.11 -37.38 -4.49
CA LYS A 189 -6.61 -38.32 -3.48
C LYS A 189 -7.53 -39.41 -4.04
N ILE A 190 -8.27 -39.12 -5.12
CA ILE A 190 -9.19 -40.09 -5.74
C ILE A 190 -8.41 -41.23 -6.41
N ALA A 191 -7.23 -40.97 -6.96
CA ALA A 191 -6.39 -41.97 -7.62
C ALA A 191 -5.76 -42.98 -6.64
N LEU A 192 -5.63 -42.62 -5.35
CA LEU A 192 -5.07 -43.50 -4.31
C LEU A 192 -6.03 -44.64 -3.92
N ASN A 193 -7.34 -44.46 -4.10
CA ASN A 193 -8.35 -45.48 -3.76
C ASN A 193 -8.49 -46.59 -4.81
N GLU A 194 -7.97 -46.40 -6.04
CA GLU A 194 -8.02 -47.42 -7.11
C GLU A 194 -6.79 -48.34 -7.12
N ASN A 195 -5.69 -47.96 -6.45
CA ASN A 195 -4.43 -48.73 -6.41
C ASN A 195 -3.93 -48.92 -4.97
N GLU A 196 -4.62 -49.73 -4.16
CA GLU A 196 -4.13 -50.16 -2.84
C GLU A 196 -2.93 -51.15 -2.90
N ASN A 197 -2.41 -51.47 -4.08
CA ASN A 197 -1.19 -52.25 -4.25
C ASN A 197 0.00 -51.36 -4.64
N ASN A 198 0.67 -50.83 -3.62
CA ASN A 198 2.06 -50.37 -3.56
C ASN A 198 2.86 -50.40 -4.88
N ASN A 199 2.88 -49.29 -5.61
CA ASN A 199 4.04 -48.93 -6.43
C ASN A 199 4.26 -47.41 -6.37
N THR A 200 5.09 -46.96 -5.42
CA THR A 200 5.63 -45.60 -5.34
C THR A 200 6.54 -45.24 -6.52
N GLU A 201 6.73 -46.16 -7.47
CA GLU A 201 7.62 -46.03 -8.62
C GLU A 201 7.03 -45.24 -9.79
N PHE A 202 5.71 -45.02 -9.83
CA PHE A 202 5.04 -44.33 -10.93
C PHE A 202 4.16 -43.16 -10.46
N ILE A 203 4.19 -42.07 -11.23
CA ILE A 203 3.36 -40.86 -11.10
C ILE A 203 2.22 -40.98 -12.12
N THR A 204 0.98 -40.77 -11.69
CA THR A 204 -0.24 -41.15 -12.44
C THR A 204 -0.98 -39.96 -13.04
N ASN A 205 -1.93 -40.24 -13.95
CA ASN A 205 -2.85 -39.24 -14.49
C ASN A 205 -3.51 -38.48 -13.32
N SER A 206 -3.62 -37.15 -13.42
CA SER A 206 -4.13 -36.21 -12.40
C SER A 206 -3.16 -35.78 -11.29
N ASP A 207 -1.98 -36.39 -11.14
CA ASP A 207 -0.94 -35.87 -10.25
C ASP A 207 -0.32 -34.57 -10.80
N VAL A 208 0.21 -33.73 -9.91
CA VAL A 208 0.82 -32.43 -10.25
C VAL A 208 2.29 -32.42 -9.84
N LEU A 209 3.17 -32.12 -10.79
CA LEU A 209 4.58 -31.84 -10.56
C LEU A 209 4.75 -30.34 -10.30
N LEU A 210 5.16 -30.01 -9.08
CA LEU A 210 5.45 -28.65 -8.64
C LEU A 210 6.97 -28.43 -8.67
N ILE A 211 7.43 -27.39 -9.34
CA ILE A 211 8.84 -27.02 -9.44
C ILE A 211 8.97 -25.55 -9.03
N VAL A 212 9.85 -25.27 -8.07
CA VAL A 212 10.09 -23.92 -7.55
C VAL A 212 11.58 -23.60 -7.67
N PHE A 213 11.89 -22.41 -8.16
CA PHE A 213 13.24 -21.86 -8.25
C PHE A 213 13.32 -20.58 -7.44
N HIS A 214 14.45 -20.33 -6.79
CA HIS A 214 14.75 -19.00 -6.29
C HIS A 214 15.23 -18.10 -7.45
N HIS A 215 14.68 -16.89 -7.57
CA HIS A 215 14.95 -15.99 -8.69
C HIS A 215 16.43 -15.56 -8.77
N ALA A 216 17.20 -15.66 -7.67
CA ALA A 216 18.65 -15.43 -7.67
C ALA A 216 19.45 -16.46 -8.51
N ALA A 217 18.87 -17.61 -8.84
CA ALA A 217 19.50 -18.65 -9.66
C ALA A 217 18.81 -18.86 -11.01
N PHE A 218 17.69 -18.17 -11.26
CA PHE A 218 16.79 -18.53 -12.35
C PHE A 218 16.05 -17.30 -12.88
N ASP A 219 15.91 -17.20 -14.20
CA ASP A 219 15.06 -16.22 -14.85
C ASP A 219 14.06 -16.90 -15.80
N ARG A 220 13.09 -16.14 -16.32
CA ARG A 220 12.06 -16.69 -17.21
C ARG A 220 12.63 -17.35 -18.48
N ALA A 221 13.74 -16.84 -19.01
CA ALA A 221 14.42 -17.40 -20.18
C ALA A 221 15.14 -18.72 -19.86
N SER A 222 15.38 -19.04 -18.59
CA SER A 222 15.94 -20.32 -18.14
C SER A 222 14.92 -21.47 -18.22
N LEU A 223 13.61 -21.18 -18.28
CA LEU A 223 12.54 -22.19 -18.24
C LEU A 223 12.55 -23.14 -19.45
N PRO A 224 12.64 -22.67 -20.71
CA PRO A 224 12.73 -23.57 -21.86
C PRO A 224 14.01 -24.41 -21.85
N ILE A 225 15.14 -23.85 -21.39
CA ILE A 225 16.43 -24.56 -21.27
C ILE A 225 16.28 -25.70 -20.26
N PHE A 226 15.62 -25.43 -19.14
CA PHE A 226 15.42 -26.40 -18.07
C PHE A 226 14.58 -27.57 -18.53
N PHE A 227 13.42 -27.29 -19.14
CA PHE A 227 12.55 -28.34 -19.61
C PHE A 227 13.13 -29.12 -20.79
N HIS A 228 13.87 -28.46 -21.69
CA HIS A 228 14.59 -29.15 -22.77
C HIS A 228 15.57 -30.18 -22.21
N ASP A 229 16.41 -29.78 -21.26
CA ASP A 229 17.40 -30.67 -20.64
C ASP A 229 16.78 -31.75 -19.77
N LEU A 230 15.70 -31.43 -19.04
CA LEU A 230 14.94 -32.40 -18.24
C LEU A 230 14.32 -33.47 -19.14
N CYS A 231 13.65 -33.06 -20.24
CA CYS A 231 13.07 -33.97 -21.21
C CYS A 231 14.12 -34.86 -21.88
N SER A 232 15.24 -34.26 -22.30
CA SER A 232 16.36 -34.99 -22.89
C SER A 232 16.91 -36.03 -21.92
N ALA A 233 17.19 -35.65 -20.67
CA ALA A 233 17.72 -36.55 -19.65
C ALA A 233 16.74 -37.66 -19.28
N TYR A 234 15.45 -37.36 -19.18
CA TYR A 234 14.42 -38.34 -18.86
C TYR A 234 14.26 -39.39 -19.97
N ASN A 235 14.16 -38.94 -21.22
CA ASN A 235 13.89 -39.80 -22.37
C ASN A 235 15.11 -40.65 -22.77
N THR A 236 16.32 -40.13 -22.56
CA THR A 236 17.57 -40.86 -22.87
C THR A 236 18.07 -41.72 -21.71
N ASN A 237 17.67 -41.39 -20.47
CA ASN A 237 18.06 -42.07 -19.24
C ASN A 237 19.59 -42.33 -19.14
N PRO A 238 20.41 -41.26 -19.13
CA PRO A 238 21.86 -41.37 -19.22
C PRO A 238 22.45 -42.16 -18.04
N ILE A 239 23.41 -43.03 -18.35
CA ILE A 239 24.05 -43.92 -17.36
C ILE A 239 25.08 -43.16 -16.48
N SER A 240 25.67 -42.09 -17.00
CA SER A 240 26.62 -41.22 -16.29
C SER A 240 26.01 -39.85 -15.97
N ILE A 241 26.22 -39.40 -14.72
CA ILE A 241 25.88 -38.04 -14.28
C ILE A 241 27.05 -37.07 -14.56
N GLU A 242 28.26 -37.59 -14.79
CA GLU A 242 29.44 -36.78 -15.12
C GLU A 242 29.29 -36.10 -16.49
N HIS A 243 29.45 -34.78 -16.51
CA HIS A 243 29.34 -33.93 -17.69
C HIS A 243 30.68 -33.23 -17.88
N ASP A 244 31.28 -33.29 -19.07
CA ASP A 244 32.52 -32.57 -19.37
C ASP A 244 32.23 -31.05 -19.33
N ASP A 245 32.96 -30.35 -18.45
CA ASP A 245 32.72 -28.97 -18.01
C ASP A 245 33.33 -27.92 -18.95
N GLU A 246 33.31 -28.16 -20.28
CA GLU A 246 33.90 -27.23 -21.26
C GLU A 246 32.96 -26.08 -21.66
N SER A 247 31.66 -26.16 -21.34
CA SER A 247 30.67 -25.14 -21.69
C SER A 247 30.69 -23.96 -20.71
N LEU A 248 30.48 -22.75 -21.23
CA LEU A 248 30.31 -21.52 -20.46
C LEU A 248 29.18 -21.67 -19.41
N GLN A 249 29.47 -21.34 -18.16
CA GLN A 249 28.54 -21.39 -17.02
C GLN A 249 28.17 -19.98 -16.55
N TYR A 250 27.10 -19.84 -15.75
CA TYR A 250 26.67 -18.54 -15.23
C TYR A 250 27.74 -17.84 -14.37
N ILE A 251 28.55 -18.60 -13.62
CA ILE A 251 29.65 -18.06 -12.82
C ILE A 251 30.76 -17.45 -13.70
N ASP A 252 30.93 -17.94 -14.93
CA ASP A 252 31.87 -17.32 -15.87
C ASP A 252 31.30 -15.97 -16.35
N TYR A 253 29.98 -15.90 -16.60
CA TYR A 253 29.30 -14.65 -16.94
C TYR A 253 29.47 -13.59 -15.87
N SER A 254 29.30 -13.92 -14.58
CA SER A 254 29.40 -12.92 -13.51
C SER A 254 30.78 -12.28 -13.45
N ILE A 255 31.84 -13.05 -13.72
CA ILE A 255 33.21 -12.51 -13.78
C ILE A 255 33.40 -11.65 -15.01
N HIS A 256 32.98 -12.12 -16.19
CA HIS A 256 33.08 -11.32 -17.41
C HIS A 256 32.32 -9.99 -17.27
N GLU A 257 31.15 -9.99 -16.63
CA GLU A 257 30.37 -8.78 -16.31
C GLU A 257 31.16 -7.76 -15.48
N HIS A 258 31.93 -8.22 -14.49
CA HIS A 258 32.77 -7.34 -13.66
C HIS A 258 34.01 -6.79 -14.38
N LEU A 259 34.47 -7.47 -15.44
CA LEU A 259 35.65 -7.08 -16.22
C LEU A 259 35.32 -6.18 -17.43
N MET A 260 34.04 -5.99 -17.73
CA MET A 260 33.60 -5.18 -18.86
C MET A 260 33.91 -3.69 -18.66
N ASP A 261 34.44 -3.04 -19.70
CA ASP A 261 34.52 -1.59 -19.75
C ASP A 261 33.13 -1.00 -20.00
N MET A 262 32.63 -0.28 -19.02
CA MET A 262 31.30 0.29 -18.99
C MET A 262 31.29 1.82 -19.08
N THR A 263 32.41 2.44 -19.46
CA THR A 263 32.58 3.90 -19.41
C THR A 263 31.55 4.64 -20.28
N THR A 264 31.31 4.17 -21.51
CA THR A 264 30.32 4.78 -22.42
C THR A 264 28.89 4.65 -21.91
N SER A 265 28.54 3.47 -21.38
CA SER A 265 27.22 3.23 -20.79
C SER A 265 27.00 4.05 -19.51
N ARG A 266 28.05 4.24 -18.71
CA ARG A 266 28.03 5.12 -17.52
C ARG A 266 27.67 6.56 -17.90
N GLU A 267 28.33 7.12 -18.92
CA GLU A 267 28.06 8.48 -19.39
C GLU A 267 26.63 8.62 -19.94
N PHE A 268 26.17 7.63 -20.73
CA PHE A 268 24.79 7.60 -21.24
C PHE A 268 23.76 7.65 -20.11
N TRP A 269 23.89 6.76 -19.11
CA TRP A 269 22.91 6.67 -18.01
C TRP A 269 22.94 7.90 -17.10
N TYR A 270 24.12 8.50 -16.90
CA TYR A 270 24.25 9.76 -16.20
C TYR A 270 23.46 10.87 -16.92
N LEU A 271 23.69 11.08 -18.23
CA LEU A 271 22.96 12.09 -19.01
C LEU A 271 21.45 11.83 -19.10
N GLN A 272 21.05 10.57 -19.18
CA GLN A 272 19.63 10.20 -19.30
C GLN A 272 18.83 10.53 -18.02
N LEU A 273 19.48 10.56 -16.84
CA LEU A 273 18.80 10.65 -15.54
C LEU A 273 19.27 11.80 -14.64
N GLU A 274 20.36 12.52 -14.95
CA GLU A 274 20.90 13.57 -14.06
C GLU A 274 19.91 14.69 -13.73
N GLU A 275 19.03 15.04 -14.68
CA GLU A 275 17.98 16.05 -14.49
C GLU A 275 16.65 15.46 -14.01
N TYR A 276 16.58 14.15 -13.75
CA TYR A 276 15.36 13.53 -13.26
C TYR A 276 15.27 13.73 -11.75
N ASN A 277 14.15 14.28 -11.29
CA ASN A 277 13.92 14.44 -9.86
C ASN A 277 13.55 13.08 -9.24
N SER A 278 14.56 12.26 -8.94
CA SER A 278 14.38 10.94 -8.34
C SER A 278 13.83 10.96 -6.91
N GLU A 279 13.82 12.12 -6.25
CA GLU A 279 13.21 12.30 -4.93
C GLU A 279 11.70 12.61 -5.02
N CYS A 280 11.20 13.04 -6.19
CA CYS A 280 9.78 13.23 -6.43
C CYS A 280 9.13 11.92 -6.85
N ARG A 281 8.27 11.38 -5.98
CA ARG A 281 7.45 10.20 -6.27
C ARG A 281 6.38 10.54 -7.29
N SER A 282 6.00 9.55 -8.10
CA SER A 282 4.88 9.75 -9.02
C SER A 282 3.58 9.89 -8.24
N LEU A 283 2.75 10.86 -8.61
CA LEU A 283 1.45 11.14 -7.99
C LEU A 283 0.38 10.12 -8.40
N LEU A 284 0.70 8.83 -8.31
CA LEU A 284 -0.26 7.76 -8.52
C LEU A 284 -1.48 7.97 -7.60
N PRO A 285 -2.71 7.69 -8.06
CA PRO A 285 -3.92 7.83 -7.26
C PRO A 285 -4.05 6.65 -6.28
N ALA A 286 -3.08 6.51 -5.38
CA ALA A 286 -3.11 5.52 -4.32
C ALA A 286 -4.16 5.89 -3.26
N ASP A 287 -4.82 4.89 -2.70
CA ASP A 287 -5.82 5.03 -1.63
C ASP A 287 -5.19 5.35 -0.27
N ARG A 288 -3.87 5.11 -0.16
CA ARG A 288 -3.04 5.29 1.02
C ARG A 288 -1.69 5.91 0.66
N HIS A 289 -1.13 6.70 1.57
CA HIS A 289 0.27 7.14 1.48
C HIS A 289 1.21 6.08 2.03
N ARG A 290 2.41 5.97 1.45
CA ARG A 290 3.46 5.07 1.93
C ARG A 290 4.01 5.55 3.29
N LEU A 291 3.90 4.70 4.32
CA LEU A 291 4.27 4.99 5.71
C LEU A 291 5.79 4.95 6.00
N SER A 292 6.53 4.06 5.34
CA SER A 292 8.01 3.97 5.42
C SER A 292 8.60 3.28 4.19
N ASN A 293 9.90 3.43 3.96
CA ASN A 293 10.59 2.83 2.80
C ASN A 293 11.28 1.50 3.09
N ASP A 294 11.45 1.17 4.37
CA ASP A 294 12.31 0.07 4.79
C ASP A 294 11.53 -1.25 4.98
N HIS A 295 10.20 -1.25 4.93
CA HIS A 295 9.39 -2.47 5.02
C HIS A 295 8.12 -2.38 4.17
N ARG A 296 8.11 -3.04 2.99
CA ARG A 296 6.92 -3.22 2.13
C ARG A 296 6.20 -4.51 2.51
N SER A 297 4.87 -4.49 2.56
CA SER A 297 4.13 -5.75 2.57
C SER A 297 4.17 -6.35 1.16
N SER A 298 4.33 -7.66 1.12
CA SER A 298 4.36 -8.43 -0.12
C SER A 298 2.96 -8.64 -0.71
N SER A 299 1.89 -8.12 -0.10
CA SER A 299 0.51 -8.33 -0.54
C SER A 299 0.15 -7.48 -1.77
N ALA A 300 -0.59 -8.06 -2.71
CA ALA A 300 -1.03 -7.38 -3.93
C ALA A 300 -2.55 -7.39 -4.13
N SER A 301 -3.04 -6.31 -4.73
CA SER A 301 -4.36 -6.22 -5.36
C SER A 301 -4.17 -6.38 -6.87
N VAL A 302 -4.93 -7.27 -7.52
CA VAL A 302 -4.73 -7.62 -8.94
C VAL A 302 -6.04 -7.48 -9.72
N THR A 303 -5.95 -6.94 -10.94
CA THR A 303 -7.03 -7.04 -11.94
C THR A 303 -6.46 -7.48 -13.28
N GLN A 304 -7.27 -8.20 -14.06
CA GLN A 304 -6.87 -8.74 -15.36
C GLN A 304 -7.85 -8.30 -16.44
N ILE A 305 -7.32 -7.80 -17.55
CA ILE A 305 -8.07 -7.26 -18.68
C ILE A 305 -7.74 -8.12 -19.90
N SER A 306 -8.76 -8.79 -20.45
CA SER A 306 -8.62 -9.58 -21.68
C SER A 306 -9.31 -8.89 -22.84
N PHE A 307 -8.60 -8.65 -23.94
CA PHE A 307 -9.18 -8.07 -25.14
C PHE A 307 -9.78 -9.15 -26.05
N ASP A 308 -10.78 -8.75 -26.82
CA ASP A 308 -11.33 -9.55 -27.92
C ASP A 308 -10.33 -9.58 -29.10
N ASN A 309 -10.64 -10.44 -30.09
CA ASN A 309 -9.78 -10.62 -31.25
C ASN A 309 -9.68 -9.36 -32.12
N GLU A 310 -10.75 -8.56 -32.17
CA GLU A 310 -10.80 -7.33 -32.97
C GLU A 310 -9.77 -6.31 -32.48
N ILE A 311 -9.80 -5.96 -31.20
CA ILE A 311 -8.86 -5.01 -30.61
C ILE A 311 -7.44 -5.57 -30.64
N SER A 312 -7.30 -6.86 -30.35
CA SER A 312 -6.01 -7.54 -30.37
C SER A 312 -5.34 -7.44 -31.74
N GLN A 313 -6.10 -7.69 -32.82
CA GLN A 313 -5.59 -7.60 -34.17
C GLN A 313 -5.31 -6.15 -34.58
N SER A 314 -6.20 -5.21 -34.24
CA SER A 314 -6.03 -3.78 -34.52
C SER A 314 -4.78 -3.19 -33.85
N PHE A 315 -4.49 -3.58 -32.61
CA PHE A 315 -3.25 -3.23 -31.91
C PHE A 315 -2.01 -3.74 -32.64
N LEU A 316 -2.02 -5.00 -33.10
CA LEU A 316 -0.91 -5.60 -33.84
C LEU A 316 -0.72 -4.96 -35.22
N ASP A 317 -1.81 -4.65 -35.91
CA ASP A 317 -1.80 -3.97 -37.20
C ASP A 317 -1.24 -2.55 -37.04
N TYR A 318 -1.65 -1.81 -36.00
CA TYR A 318 -1.09 -0.50 -35.68
C TYR A 318 0.41 -0.58 -35.41
N ALA A 319 0.85 -1.53 -34.57
CA ALA A 319 2.27 -1.74 -34.30
C ALA A 319 3.05 -2.00 -35.61
N SER A 320 2.47 -2.80 -36.52
CA SER A 320 3.05 -3.11 -37.83
C SER A 320 3.15 -1.86 -38.74
N ILE A 321 2.07 -1.08 -38.85
CA ILE A 321 1.98 0.15 -39.66
C ILE A 321 3.00 1.20 -39.19
N HIS A 322 3.11 1.40 -37.88
CA HIS A 322 4.03 2.38 -37.28
C HIS A 322 5.45 1.84 -37.09
N HIS A 323 5.72 0.60 -37.52
CA HIS A 323 7.00 -0.09 -37.41
C HIS A 323 7.56 -0.11 -35.98
N VAL A 324 6.69 -0.38 -35.00
CA VAL A 324 7.02 -0.54 -33.59
C VAL A 324 6.70 -1.94 -33.08
N THR A 325 7.24 -2.31 -31.93
CA THR A 325 6.88 -3.56 -31.24
C THR A 325 5.61 -3.45 -30.42
N PRO A 326 4.94 -4.59 -30.13
CA PRO A 326 3.95 -4.68 -29.07
C PRO A 326 4.45 -4.12 -27.72
N PHE A 327 5.71 -4.41 -27.35
CA PHE A 327 6.36 -3.84 -26.17
C PHE A 327 6.39 -2.31 -26.20
N GLN A 328 6.96 -1.72 -27.27
CA GLN A 328 7.07 -0.26 -27.42
C GLN A 328 5.71 0.43 -27.44
N LEU A 329 4.74 -0.17 -28.12
CA LEU A 329 3.37 0.35 -28.18
C LEU A 329 2.69 0.28 -26.82
N GLY A 330 2.75 -0.87 -26.13
CA GLY A 330 2.20 -1.03 -24.79
C GLY A 330 2.83 -0.08 -23.77
N LEU A 331 4.16 0.10 -23.83
CA LEU A 331 4.87 1.06 -22.98
C LEU A 331 4.46 2.51 -23.31
N THR A 332 4.31 2.85 -24.60
CA THR A 332 3.82 4.17 -25.03
C THR A 332 2.44 4.47 -24.45
N MET A 333 1.56 3.47 -24.49
CA MET A 333 0.21 3.58 -23.94
C MET A 333 0.23 3.76 -22.43
N LEU A 334 1.10 3.04 -21.72
CA LEU A 334 1.26 3.21 -20.29
C LEU A 334 1.75 4.63 -19.94
N TYR A 335 2.71 5.20 -20.68
CA TYR A 335 3.14 6.59 -20.47
C TYR A 335 2.00 7.60 -20.65
N ALA A 336 1.25 7.47 -21.74
CA ALA A 336 0.13 8.35 -22.03
C ALA A 336 -1.00 8.20 -20.98
N PHE A 337 -1.29 6.98 -20.55
CA PHE A 337 -2.25 6.68 -19.50
C PHE A 337 -1.83 7.25 -18.14
N LEU A 338 -0.58 6.99 -17.71
CA LEU A 338 -0.08 7.46 -16.42
C LEU A 338 0.00 8.98 -16.36
N SER A 339 0.45 9.65 -17.42
CA SER A 339 0.47 11.12 -17.48
C SER A 339 -0.88 11.74 -17.16
N LYS A 340 -1.96 11.10 -17.62
CA LYS A 340 -3.33 11.50 -17.32
C LYS A 340 -3.75 11.12 -15.90
N LEU A 341 -3.43 9.90 -15.48
CA LEU A 341 -3.75 9.39 -14.14
C LEU A 341 -3.09 10.22 -13.02
N THR A 342 -1.87 10.74 -13.26
CA THR A 342 -1.08 11.52 -12.31
C THR A 342 -1.26 13.03 -12.45
N HIS A 343 -2.41 13.48 -12.99
CA HIS A 343 -2.81 14.89 -13.04
C HIS A 343 -1.90 15.75 -13.96
N GLY A 344 -1.36 15.15 -15.01
CA GLY A 344 -0.57 15.86 -16.03
C GLY A 344 0.93 15.87 -15.77
N GLU A 345 1.48 14.90 -15.01
CA GLU A 345 2.93 14.73 -14.96
C GLU A 345 3.46 14.45 -16.37
N ASN A 346 4.48 15.23 -16.74
CA ASN A 346 5.05 15.22 -18.08
C ASN A 346 6.50 14.69 -18.10
N ASP A 347 7.07 14.26 -16.97
CA ASP A 347 8.39 13.64 -16.92
C ASP A 347 8.28 12.36 -16.10
N LEU A 348 8.08 11.24 -16.81
CA LEU A 348 7.78 9.95 -16.20
C LEU A 348 8.96 9.00 -16.39
N CYS A 349 9.26 8.24 -15.34
CA CYS A 349 10.26 7.19 -15.37
C CYS A 349 9.62 5.86 -14.98
N ILE A 350 9.54 4.92 -15.92
CA ILE A 350 8.93 3.60 -15.73
C ILE A 350 10.03 2.54 -15.79
N SER A 351 10.09 1.67 -14.78
CA SER A 351 11.00 0.53 -14.83
C SER A 351 10.52 -0.53 -15.82
N CYS A 352 11.44 -1.09 -16.59
CA CYS A 352 11.17 -2.22 -17.49
C CYS A 352 12.16 -3.36 -17.24
N LEU A 353 11.73 -4.61 -17.43
CA LEU A 353 12.64 -5.76 -17.40
C LEU A 353 13.33 -5.93 -18.75
N ASN A 354 14.63 -6.19 -18.70
CA ASN A 354 15.39 -6.62 -19.85
C ASN A 354 16.06 -7.97 -19.56
N ALA A 355 15.98 -8.91 -20.49
CA ALA A 355 16.55 -10.25 -20.32
C ALA A 355 18.09 -10.25 -20.24
N ASN A 356 18.74 -9.19 -20.73
CA ASN A 356 20.19 -8.97 -20.66
C ASN A 356 21.08 -10.10 -21.23
N ARG A 357 20.54 -10.93 -22.13
CA ARG A 357 21.27 -12.00 -22.85
C ARG A 357 21.81 -11.51 -24.18
N TYR A 358 22.60 -10.43 -24.16
CA TYR A 358 23.03 -9.70 -25.37
C TYR A 358 24.16 -10.40 -26.17
N LYS A 359 24.64 -11.56 -25.74
CA LYS A 359 25.60 -12.41 -26.47
C LYS A 359 24.98 -13.76 -26.83
N PRO A 360 25.24 -14.31 -28.03
CA PRO A 360 24.72 -15.62 -28.43
C PRO A 360 25.06 -16.74 -27.45
N GLU A 361 26.24 -16.71 -26.84
CA GLU A 361 26.70 -17.71 -25.86
C GLU A 361 25.83 -17.73 -24.59
N LEU A 362 25.19 -16.61 -24.23
CA LEU A 362 24.35 -16.49 -23.05
C LEU A 362 22.95 -17.05 -23.24
N GLN A 363 22.50 -17.30 -24.48
CA GLN A 363 21.13 -17.73 -24.78
C GLN A 363 20.81 -19.12 -24.22
N ASN A 364 21.82 -19.98 -24.07
CA ASN A 364 21.66 -21.38 -23.63
C ASN A 364 22.14 -21.64 -22.20
N ILE A 365 22.32 -20.59 -21.39
CA ILE A 365 22.82 -20.69 -20.02
C ILE A 365 21.68 -20.41 -19.03
N MET A 366 21.49 -21.24 -18.01
CA MET A 366 20.56 -20.90 -16.93
C MET A 366 21.16 -19.87 -15.98
N GLY A 367 20.34 -18.96 -15.47
CA GLY A 367 20.75 -18.04 -14.42
C GLY A 367 19.93 -16.76 -14.36
N MET A 368 20.32 -15.86 -13.47
CA MET A 368 19.62 -14.59 -13.25
C MET A 368 20.21 -13.47 -14.11
N PHE A 369 19.79 -13.32 -15.37
CA PHE A 369 20.30 -12.25 -16.24
C PHE A 369 19.43 -10.99 -16.20
N VAL A 370 18.18 -11.13 -15.76
CA VAL A 370 17.18 -10.05 -15.84
C VAL A 370 17.64 -8.80 -15.10
N SER A 371 17.71 -7.70 -15.84
CA SER A 371 18.01 -6.36 -15.31
C SER A 371 16.75 -5.50 -15.30
N THR A 372 16.61 -4.67 -14.27
CA THR A 372 15.53 -3.68 -14.15
C THR A 372 16.11 -2.32 -14.52
N LEU A 373 15.60 -1.71 -15.60
CA LEU A 373 16.15 -0.48 -16.14
C LEU A 373 15.12 0.65 -16.12
N PRO A 374 15.51 1.89 -15.76
CA PRO A 374 14.63 3.05 -15.74
C PRO A 374 14.47 3.64 -17.14
N TYR A 375 13.27 3.60 -17.70
CA TYR A 375 12.94 4.26 -18.96
C TYR A 375 12.36 5.64 -18.61
N ARG A 376 13.11 6.72 -18.86
CA ARG A 376 12.63 8.10 -18.67
C ARG A 376 12.12 8.70 -19.98
N VAL A 377 10.90 9.21 -19.97
CA VAL A 377 10.23 9.85 -21.10
C VAL A 377 9.62 11.18 -20.66
N GLN A 378 10.06 12.26 -21.31
CA GLN A 378 9.44 13.57 -21.19
C GLN A 378 8.32 13.71 -22.22
N LEU A 379 7.10 13.88 -21.74
CA LEU A 379 5.88 13.98 -22.51
C LEU A 379 5.56 15.42 -22.87
N ASP A 380 5.12 15.62 -24.11
CA ASP A 380 4.55 16.89 -24.57
C ASP A 380 3.04 16.67 -24.76
N PRO A 381 2.16 17.33 -23.97
CA PRO A 381 0.71 17.11 -24.02
C PRO A 381 0.07 17.53 -25.35
N HIS A 382 0.78 18.27 -26.19
CA HIS A 382 0.33 18.71 -27.52
C HIS A 382 0.72 17.75 -28.65
N ARG A 383 1.66 16.84 -28.39
CA ARG A 383 2.11 15.82 -29.34
C ARG A 383 0.97 14.86 -29.69
N SER A 384 0.90 14.42 -30.95
CA SER A 384 -0.04 13.37 -31.34
C SER A 384 0.39 12.00 -30.80
N PHE A 385 -0.55 11.06 -30.72
CA PHE A 385 -0.22 9.71 -30.27
C PHE A 385 0.82 9.04 -31.20
N ASP A 386 0.69 9.21 -32.52
CA ASP A 386 1.65 8.69 -33.50
C ASP A 386 3.08 9.25 -33.32
N GLU A 387 3.19 10.53 -32.97
CA GLU A 387 4.47 11.19 -32.68
C GLU A 387 5.07 10.68 -31.35
N LEU A 388 4.22 10.42 -30.34
CA LEU A 388 4.67 9.82 -29.09
C LEU A 388 5.21 8.41 -29.30
N VAL A 389 4.53 7.58 -30.09
CA VAL A 389 4.98 6.22 -30.44
C VAL A 389 6.37 6.24 -31.07
N LYS A 390 6.64 7.19 -31.97
CA LYS A 390 7.98 7.37 -32.57
C LYS A 390 9.01 7.77 -31.52
N TYR A 391 8.68 8.70 -30.63
CA TYR A 391 9.58 9.15 -29.58
C TYR A 391 9.93 8.06 -28.56
N VAL A 392 8.92 7.32 -28.09
CA VAL A 392 9.13 6.21 -27.16
C VAL A 392 9.93 5.09 -27.84
N ARG A 393 9.69 4.82 -29.13
CA ARG A 393 10.54 3.91 -29.92
C ARG A 393 12.00 4.35 -29.88
N GLU A 394 12.30 5.61 -30.21
CA GLU A 394 13.69 6.13 -30.21
C GLU A 394 14.35 5.98 -28.83
N LYS A 395 13.62 6.33 -27.75
CA LYS A 395 14.11 6.16 -26.37
C LYS A 395 14.38 4.71 -26.01
N CYS A 396 13.49 3.79 -26.40
CA CYS A 396 13.70 2.36 -26.19
C CYS A 396 14.96 1.86 -26.90
N LEU A 397 15.17 2.29 -28.15
CA LEU A 397 16.34 1.90 -28.95
C LEU A 397 17.65 2.40 -28.34
N SER A 398 17.70 3.65 -27.84
CA SER A 398 18.90 4.16 -27.18
C SER A 398 19.21 3.44 -25.87
N ILE A 399 18.18 3.10 -25.09
CA ILE A 399 18.36 2.38 -23.81
C ILE A 399 18.86 0.96 -24.05
N LEU A 400 18.40 0.28 -25.10
CA LEU A 400 18.84 -1.06 -25.46
C LEU A 400 20.36 -1.19 -25.62
N GLU A 401 21.01 -0.20 -26.25
CA GLU A 401 22.46 -0.23 -26.49
C GLU A 401 23.28 -0.22 -25.19
N HIS A 402 22.72 0.37 -24.13
CA HIS A 402 23.35 0.53 -22.82
C HIS A 402 22.70 -0.34 -21.74
N SER A 403 21.86 -1.29 -22.13
CA SER A 403 21.03 -2.10 -21.22
C SER A 403 21.81 -3.12 -20.38
N HIS A 404 23.07 -3.37 -20.74
CA HIS A 404 24.01 -4.20 -20.01
C HIS A 404 24.63 -3.49 -18.79
N TYR A 405 24.38 -2.18 -18.61
CA TYR A 405 24.87 -1.44 -17.46
C TYR A 405 24.02 -1.72 -16.21
N PRO A 406 24.63 -2.15 -15.09
CA PRO A 406 23.89 -2.53 -13.89
C PRO A 406 23.16 -1.37 -13.22
N LEU A 407 21.95 -1.62 -12.73
CA LEU A 407 21.15 -0.61 -12.00
C LEU A 407 21.88 -0.05 -10.78
N GLN A 408 22.64 -0.89 -10.05
CA GLN A 408 23.43 -0.48 -8.89
C GLN A 408 24.48 0.56 -9.26
N HIS A 409 25.07 0.44 -10.45
CA HIS A 409 26.02 1.42 -10.93
C HIS A 409 25.30 2.71 -11.35
N ILE A 410 24.13 2.63 -11.99
CA ILE A 410 23.29 3.81 -12.27
C ILE A 410 23.01 4.58 -10.98
N LEU A 411 22.56 3.86 -9.95
CA LEU A 411 22.27 4.36 -8.61
C LEU A 411 23.47 5.03 -7.95
N ALA A 412 24.60 4.32 -7.89
CA ALA A 412 25.81 4.80 -7.24
C ALA A 412 26.35 6.07 -7.91
N ASN A 413 26.27 6.17 -9.25
CA ASN A 413 26.74 7.34 -9.99
C ASN A 413 25.86 8.58 -9.81
N LEU A 414 24.55 8.40 -9.64
CA LEU A 414 23.60 9.49 -9.43
C LEU A 414 23.49 9.89 -7.95
N HIS A 415 24.25 9.25 -7.06
CA HIS A 415 24.19 9.45 -5.61
C HIS A 415 22.79 9.27 -5.01
N ILE A 416 21.94 8.43 -5.64
CA ILE A 416 20.57 8.20 -5.19
C ILE A 416 20.59 7.14 -4.09
N ASN A 417 19.96 7.46 -2.95
CA ASN A 417 19.83 6.52 -1.84
C ASN A 417 18.86 5.38 -2.21
N GLN A 418 19.24 4.12 -1.94
CA GLN A 418 18.47 2.92 -2.33
C GLN A 418 17.08 2.84 -1.70
N SER A 419 16.86 3.52 -0.56
CA SER A 419 15.54 3.60 0.10
C SER A 419 14.58 4.59 -0.58
N ASN A 420 15.05 5.50 -1.44
CA ASN A 420 14.24 6.56 -2.08
C ASN A 420 14.20 6.43 -3.61
N LEU A 421 13.87 5.26 -4.15
CA LEU A 421 13.88 5.04 -5.61
C LEU A 421 12.48 5.19 -6.22
N SER A 422 12.13 6.40 -6.66
CA SER A 422 10.85 6.66 -7.34
C SER A 422 10.68 5.85 -8.64
N PHE A 423 11.78 5.53 -9.33
CA PHE A 423 11.73 4.74 -10.55
C PHE A 423 11.40 3.25 -10.33
N LEU A 424 11.47 2.72 -9.09
CA LEU A 424 11.02 1.36 -8.74
C LEU A 424 9.59 1.36 -8.13
N GLU A 425 8.83 2.42 -8.34
CA GLU A 425 7.41 2.47 -7.95
C GLU A 425 6.56 1.85 -9.06
N THR A 426 6.81 2.26 -10.30
CA THR A 426 6.05 1.85 -11.48
C THR A 426 6.85 0.92 -12.37
N MET A 427 6.26 -0.21 -12.72
CA MET A 427 6.87 -1.27 -13.51
C MET A 427 6.03 -1.63 -14.73
N PHE A 428 6.69 -1.83 -15.87
CA PHE A 428 6.12 -2.44 -17.07
C PHE A 428 6.86 -3.75 -17.38
N ASP A 429 6.15 -4.87 -17.33
CA ASP A 429 6.66 -6.17 -17.78
C ASP A 429 5.95 -6.58 -19.07
N PHE A 430 6.68 -7.24 -19.97
CA PHE A 430 6.16 -7.76 -21.22
C PHE A 430 6.53 -9.22 -21.36
N ILE A 431 5.51 -10.07 -21.39
CA ILE A 431 5.63 -11.52 -21.42
C ILE A 431 5.10 -12.00 -22.75
N THR A 432 5.92 -12.74 -23.48
CA THR A 432 5.45 -13.52 -24.62
C THR A 432 5.31 -14.98 -24.19
N ILE A 433 4.10 -15.53 -24.23
CA ILE A 433 3.87 -16.95 -23.96
C ILE A 433 4.17 -17.71 -25.24
N SER A 434 5.35 -18.34 -25.33
CA SER A 434 5.58 -19.39 -26.32
C SER A 434 4.97 -20.70 -25.79
N SER A 435 4.29 -21.44 -26.66
CA SER A 435 3.60 -22.71 -26.38
C SER A 435 4.56 -23.88 -26.10
N HIS A 436 5.64 -23.67 -25.36
CA HIS A 436 6.57 -24.76 -25.03
C HIS A 436 5.99 -25.74 -23.98
N SER A 437 4.90 -25.36 -23.30
CA SER A 437 4.15 -26.27 -22.42
C SER A 437 3.44 -27.39 -23.17
N ASP A 438 3.01 -27.16 -24.43
CA ASP A 438 2.28 -28.16 -25.22
C ASP A 438 3.20 -29.20 -25.87
N GLU A 439 4.53 -28.98 -25.87
CA GLU A 439 5.54 -29.91 -26.42
C GLU A 439 6.33 -30.68 -25.34
N LEU A 440 6.04 -30.44 -24.05
CA LEU A 440 6.63 -31.20 -22.95
C LEU A 440 6.16 -32.66 -23.00
N SER A 441 7.05 -33.56 -23.44
CA SER A 441 6.79 -35.00 -23.53
C SER A 441 7.88 -35.80 -22.80
N LEU A 442 7.46 -36.45 -21.72
CA LEU A 442 8.28 -37.34 -20.89
C LEU A 442 7.78 -38.78 -21.09
N ASP A 443 8.44 -39.57 -21.93
CA ASP A 443 8.05 -40.94 -22.32
C ASP A 443 6.58 -41.05 -22.79
N GLY A 444 6.12 -40.06 -23.57
CA GLY A 444 4.75 -39.99 -24.09
C GLY A 444 3.71 -39.45 -23.10
N ALA A 445 4.10 -39.07 -21.88
CA ALA A 445 3.23 -38.35 -20.97
C ALA A 445 3.06 -36.89 -21.38
N SER A 446 1.83 -36.38 -21.36
CA SER A 446 1.50 -35.00 -21.70
C SER A 446 1.15 -34.20 -20.46
N PHE A 447 1.54 -32.92 -20.47
CA PHE A 447 1.36 -32.02 -19.35
C PHE A 447 0.43 -30.87 -19.71
N LYS A 448 -0.30 -30.39 -18.71
CA LYS A 448 -1.03 -29.13 -18.76
C LYS A 448 -0.57 -28.27 -17.60
N GLN A 449 -0.24 -27.02 -17.90
CA GLN A 449 0.05 -26.05 -16.85
C GLN A 449 -1.21 -25.80 -16.02
N VAL A 450 -1.11 -25.91 -14.69
CA VAL A 450 -2.24 -25.63 -13.81
C VAL A 450 -2.50 -24.13 -13.83
N SER A 451 -3.66 -23.72 -14.33
CA SER A 451 -4.09 -22.32 -14.32
C SER A 451 -4.61 -21.97 -12.93
N LEU A 452 -4.02 -20.98 -12.28
CA LEU A 452 -4.51 -20.43 -11.02
C LEU A 452 -5.64 -19.43 -11.34
N GLU A 453 -6.87 -19.72 -10.91
CA GLU A 453 -8.04 -18.85 -11.16
C GLU A 453 -7.96 -17.53 -10.38
N GLN A 454 -7.34 -17.57 -9.21
CA GLN A 454 -6.90 -16.41 -8.45
C GLN A 454 -5.38 -16.36 -8.55
N SER A 455 -4.84 -15.39 -9.28
CA SER A 455 -3.40 -15.15 -9.30
C SER A 455 -3.01 -14.65 -7.92
N PHE A 456 -2.55 -15.55 -7.05
CA PHE A 456 -1.95 -15.17 -5.79
C PHE A 456 -0.64 -14.45 -6.07
N GLU A 457 -0.67 -13.13 -6.11
CA GLU A 457 0.50 -12.34 -6.49
C GLU A 457 1.10 -11.63 -5.30
N VAL A 458 2.43 -11.59 -5.35
CA VAL A 458 3.25 -10.80 -4.47
C VAL A 458 3.58 -9.48 -5.15
N ALA A 459 3.34 -8.36 -4.47
CA ALA A 459 3.66 -7.03 -4.98
C ALA A 459 5.16 -6.75 -4.91
N LYS A 460 5.88 -6.96 -6.03
CA LYS A 460 7.29 -6.56 -6.17
C LYS A 460 7.46 -5.04 -6.35
N PHE A 461 6.42 -4.37 -6.86
CA PHE A 461 6.38 -2.93 -7.17
C PHE A 461 5.06 -2.31 -6.69
N ASP A 462 5.00 -0.98 -6.63
CA ASP A 462 3.81 -0.26 -6.15
C ASP A 462 2.68 -0.33 -7.18
N PHE A 463 3.05 -0.21 -8.45
CA PHE A 463 2.19 -0.31 -9.62
C PHE A 463 2.92 -1.10 -10.70
N MET A 464 2.43 -2.28 -11.06
CA MET A 464 3.02 -3.13 -12.10
C MET A 464 1.97 -3.47 -13.17
N LEU A 465 2.22 -3.03 -14.40
CA LEU A 465 1.44 -3.46 -15.56
C LEU A 465 2.22 -4.55 -16.30
N THR A 466 1.68 -5.76 -16.32
CA THR A 466 2.21 -6.89 -17.08
C THR A 466 1.41 -7.06 -18.35
N PHE A 467 2.07 -6.93 -19.49
CA PHE A 467 1.49 -7.21 -20.80
C PHE A 467 1.83 -8.63 -21.24
N ILE A 468 0.82 -9.48 -21.31
CA ILE A 468 0.94 -10.88 -21.71
C ILE A 468 0.44 -11.03 -23.15
N PHE A 469 1.34 -11.44 -24.03
CA PHE A 469 1.08 -11.69 -25.44
C PHE A 469 1.25 -13.18 -25.77
N ASN A 470 0.21 -13.83 -26.30
CA ASN A 470 0.29 -15.22 -26.75
C ASN A 470 0.09 -15.30 -28.27
N PRO A 471 1.16 -15.47 -29.07
CA PRO A 471 1.08 -15.54 -30.54
C PRO A 471 0.53 -16.88 -31.08
N MET A 472 0.30 -17.89 -30.23
CA MET A 472 -0.01 -19.27 -30.66
C MET A 472 -1.45 -19.71 -30.44
N VAL A 473 -2.25 -18.95 -29.68
CA VAL A 473 -3.70 -19.21 -29.51
C VAL A 473 -4.44 -18.72 -30.76
N GLU A 474 -5.45 -19.47 -31.22
CA GLU A 474 -6.26 -19.22 -32.45
C GLU A 474 -6.92 -17.83 -32.58
N ASN A 475 -6.65 -16.86 -31.70
CA ASN A 475 -7.22 -15.50 -31.72
C ASN A 475 -6.25 -14.38 -31.27
N ASN A 476 -4.93 -14.59 -31.19
CA ASN A 476 -3.92 -13.56 -30.84
C ASN A 476 -4.28 -12.69 -29.60
N ARG A 477 -5.01 -13.23 -28.62
CA ARG A 477 -5.65 -12.41 -27.58
C ARG A 477 -4.61 -11.69 -26.74
N LEU A 478 -4.77 -10.38 -26.61
CA LEU A 478 -3.98 -9.55 -25.71
C LEU A 478 -4.55 -9.62 -24.29
N LEU A 479 -3.65 -9.72 -23.32
CA LEU A 479 -4.00 -9.76 -21.91
C LEU A 479 -3.13 -8.76 -21.13
N PHE A 480 -3.74 -7.86 -20.37
CA PHE A 480 -3.04 -7.09 -19.36
C PHE A 480 -3.37 -7.61 -17.98
N ARG A 481 -2.37 -7.57 -17.10
CA ARG A 481 -2.53 -7.78 -15.68
C ARG A 481 -1.96 -6.57 -14.96
N LEU A 482 -2.80 -5.91 -14.16
CA LEU A 482 -2.40 -4.82 -13.30
C LEU A 482 -2.30 -5.35 -11.87
N THR A 483 -1.10 -5.25 -11.31
CA THR A 483 -0.75 -5.70 -9.96
C THR A 483 -0.27 -4.49 -9.18
N CYS A 484 -1.00 -4.10 -8.14
CA CYS A 484 -0.64 -2.98 -7.28
C CYS A 484 -0.38 -3.45 -5.86
N SER A 485 0.51 -2.76 -5.15
CA SER A 485 0.77 -3.04 -3.74
C SER A 485 -0.48 -2.75 -2.90
N HIS A 486 -0.89 -3.73 -2.10
CA HIS A 486 -2.02 -3.58 -1.18
C HIS A 486 -1.73 -2.54 -0.08
N ASP A 487 -0.45 -2.20 0.16
CA ASP A 487 -0.10 -1.10 1.06
C ASP A 487 -0.64 0.25 0.58
N LEU A 488 -0.83 0.39 -0.74
CA LEU A 488 -1.18 1.65 -1.39
C LEU A 488 -2.56 1.62 -2.06
N PHE A 489 -2.98 0.47 -2.58
CA PHE A 489 -4.20 0.37 -3.39
C PHE A 489 -5.17 -0.71 -2.88
N ASP A 490 -6.43 -0.32 -2.75
CA ASP A 490 -7.57 -1.21 -2.50
C ASP A 490 -7.98 -1.95 -3.79
N ALA A 491 -8.59 -3.12 -3.62
CA ALA A 491 -9.00 -3.97 -4.75
C ALA A 491 -9.99 -3.26 -5.69
N THR A 492 -10.88 -2.42 -5.13
CA THR A 492 -11.83 -1.58 -5.87
C THR A 492 -11.10 -0.57 -6.76
N SER A 493 -10.12 0.16 -6.21
CA SER A 493 -9.35 1.17 -6.93
C SER A 493 -8.52 0.55 -8.05
N VAL A 494 -7.89 -0.61 -7.80
CA VAL A 494 -7.19 -1.37 -8.86
C VAL A 494 -8.14 -1.79 -9.97
N THR A 495 -9.36 -2.24 -9.62
CA THR A 495 -10.39 -2.61 -10.60
C THR A 495 -10.83 -1.41 -11.44
N ASN A 496 -11.07 -0.26 -10.81
CA ASN A 496 -11.46 0.98 -11.50
C ASN A 496 -10.35 1.49 -12.43
N ILE A 497 -9.09 1.48 -11.99
CA ILE A 497 -7.94 1.81 -12.84
C ILE A 497 -7.87 0.84 -14.03
N GLY A 498 -8.13 -0.45 -13.80
CA GLY A 498 -8.19 -1.46 -14.86
C GLY A 498 -9.27 -1.18 -15.90
N GLN A 499 -10.49 -0.82 -15.46
CA GLN A 499 -11.59 -0.45 -16.36
C GLN A 499 -11.25 0.80 -17.19
N ARG A 500 -10.64 1.82 -16.59
CA ARG A 500 -10.18 3.03 -17.31
C ARG A 500 -9.08 2.71 -18.32
N LEU A 501 -8.15 1.81 -17.97
CA LEU A 501 -7.14 1.32 -18.90
C LEU A 501 -7.79 0.57 -20.06
N GLU A 502 -8.74 -0.32 -19.81
CA GLU A 502 -9.49 -1.03 -20.86
C GLU A 502 -10.19 -0.04 -21.80
N TYR A 503 -10.90 0.94 -21.25
CA TYR A 503 -11.60 1.97 -22.02
C TYR A 503 -10.63 2.80 -22.89
N TYR A 504 -9.48 3.20 -22.32
CA TYR A 504 -8.41 3.88 -23.04
C TYR A 504 -7.89 3.06 -24.24
N PHE A 505 -7.69 1.74 -24.06
CA PHE A 505 -7.31 0.84 -25.15
C PHE A 505 -8.39 0.73 -26.23
N ARG A 506 -9.66 0.64 -25.84
CA ARG A 506 -10.79 0.55 -26.78
C ARG A 506 -10.90 1.80 -27.65
N GLN A 507 -10.69 2.99 -27.11
CA GLN A 507 -10.74 4.25 -27.89
C GLN A 507 -9.71 4.31 -29.03
N LEU A 508 -8.55 3.68 -28.85
CA LEU A 508 -7.46 3.71 -29.82
C LEU A 508 -7.60 2.62 -30.91
N PHE A 509 -8.14 1.45 -30.56
CA PHE A 509 -8.09 0.27 -31.45
C PHE A 509 -9.45 -0.33 -31.85
N SER A 510 -10.56 0.09 -31.25
CA SER A 510 -11.91 -0.38 -31.65
C SER A 510 -12.25 0.04 -33.09
N SER A 511 -12.94 -0.83 -33.83
CA SER A 511 -13.48 -0.49 -35.16
C SER A 511 -14.92 0.06 -35.11
N ASN A 512 -15.57 -0.01 -33.96
CA ASN A 512 -16.97 0.38 -33.77
C ASN A 512 -17.14 1.92 -33.67
N GLU A 513 -18.05 2.50 -34.45
CA GLU A 513 -18.36 3.95 -34.42
C GLU A 513 -19.00 4.42 -33.10
N THR A 514 -19.52 3.50 -32.28
CA THR A 514 -20.18 3.80 -30.99
C THR A 514 -19.19 4.04 -29.85
N THR A 515 -17.98 3.49 -29.93
CA THR A 515 -16.84 3.90 -29.10
C THR A 515 -16.20 5.07 -29.82
N ASN A 516 -16.09 6.26 -29.20
CA ASN A 516 -15.47 7.46 -29.76
C ASN A 516 -14.04 7.20 -30.27
N ARG A 517 -13.89 6.60 -31.45
CA ARG A 517 -12.60 6.18 -31.99
C ARG A 517 -11.78 7.42 -32.31
N ILE A 518 -10.59 7.47 -31.74
CA ILE A 518 -9.72 8.63 -31.86
C ILE A 518 -8.83 8.50 -33.10
N ASP A 519 -8.69 9.60 -33.85
CA ASP A 519 -7.67 9.71 -34.89
C ASP A 519 -6.30 9.93 -34.25
N THR A 520 -5.49 8.86 -34.19
CA THR A 520 -4.18 8.83 -33.52
C THR A 520 -3.16 9.80 -34.13
N GLY A 521 -3.34 10.16 -35.41
CA GLY A 521 -2.44 11.04 -36.14
C GLY A 521 -2.66 12.53 -35.86
N SER A 522 -3.89 12.92 -35.51
CA SER A 522 -4.27 14.33 -35.30
C SER A 522 -4.67 14.67 -33.86
N THR A 523 -4.98 13.67 -33.05
CA THR A 523 -5.43 13.88 -31.67
C THR A 523 -4.24 13.96 -30.72
N SER A 524 -4.19 15.05 -29.95
CA SER A 524 -3.16 15.24 -28.92
C SER A 524 -3.40 14.34 -27.71
N ILE A 525 -2.34 13.92 -27.02
CA ILE A 525 -2.42 13.10 -25.80
C ILE A 525 -3.37 13.72 -24.76
N SER A 526 -3.39 15.06 -24.67
CA SER A 526 -4.28 15.83 -23.80
C SER A 526 -5.78 15.64 -24.08
N LYS A 527 -6.20 15.17 -25.25
CA LYS A 527 -7.61 15.02 -25.65
C LYS A 527 -8.16 13.60 -25.53
N ILE A 528 -7.34 12.64 -25.12
CA ILE A 528 -7.80 11.27 -24.89
C ILE A 528 -8.38 11.20 -23.47
N ASP A 529 -9.65 10.81 -23.36
CA ASP A 529 -10.38 10.80 -22.08
C ASP A 529 -10.17 9.48 -21.32
N LEU A 530 -10.01 9.58 -20.00
CA LEU A 530 -9.99 8.42 -19.09
C LEU A 530 -11.30 8.25 -18.31
N ILE A 531 -12.25 9.17 -18.49
CA ILE A 531 -13.57 9.12 -17.85
C ILE A 531 -14.41 8.09 -18.61
N LEU A 532 -15.01 7.14 -17.89
CA LEU A 532 -15.84 6.11 -18.50
C LEU A 532 -17.11 6.74 -19.09
N PRO A 533 -17.69 6.20 -20.18
CA PRO A 533 -18.94 6.72 -20.73
C PRO A 533 -20.09 6.74 -19.73
N GLU A 534 -20.12 5.81 -18.78
CA GLU A 534 -21.11 5.77 -17.69
C GLU A 534 -20.90 6.93 -16.70
N GLU A 535 -19.65 7.19 -16.28
CA GLU A 535 -19.29 8.38 -15.49
C GLU A 535 -19.56 9.67 -16.29
N THR A 536 -19.38 9.64 -17.61
CA THR A 536 -19.65 10.78 -18.49
C THR A 536 -21.14 10.97 -18.67
N GLN A 537 -21.94 9.89 -18.70
CA GLN A 537 -23.40 9.94 -18.73
C GLN A 537 -23.93 10.43 -17.38
N GLU A 538 -23.36 10.01 -16.25
CA GLU A 538 -23.66 10.57 -14.92
C GLU A 538 -23.23 12.04 -14.82
N MET A 539 -22.09 12.42 -15.41
CA MET A 539 -21.61 13.80 -15.50
C MET A 539 -22.42 14.63 -16.51
N GLU A 540 -22.89 14.07 -17.61
CA GLU A 540 -23.71 14.72 -18.63
C GLU A 540 -25.16 14.85 -18.14
N ASP A 541 -25.68 13.83 -17.46
CA ASP A 541 -26.91 13.90 -16.66
C ASP A 541 -26.72 14.90 -15.50
N SER A 542 -25.49 15.11 -15.02
CA SER A 542 -25.14 16.20 -14.09
C SER A 542 -25.03 17.60 -14.77
N VAL A 543 -24.75 17.65 -16.07
CA VAL A 543 -24.52 18.86 -16.90
C VAL A 543 -25.75 19.23 -17.76
N PHE A 544 -26.81 18.41 -17.78
CA PHE A 544 -28.13 18.72 -18.33
C PHE A 544 -28.91 19.77 -17.50
N CYS A 545 -28.23 20.82 -17.02
CA CYS A 545 -28.88 22.03 -16.53
C CYS A 545 -29.37 22.88 -17.72
N ARG A 546 -30.50 22.50 -18.32
CA ARG A 546 -31.35 23.46 -19.04
C ARG A 546 -32.47 23.95 -18.13
N GLN A 547 -32.33 25.20 -17.69
CA GLN A 547 -33.39 26.11 -17.25
C GLN A 547 -34.33 25.60 -16.14
N SER A 548 -33.82 25.39 -14.94
CA SER A 548 -34.64 25.50 -13.72
C SER A 548 -34.96 26.98 -13.47
N HIS A 549 -36.24 27.33 -13.33
CA HIS A 549 -36.63 28.69 -12.94
C HIS A 549 -36.27 28.90 -11.45
N ILE A 550 -35.36 29.83 -11.18
CA ILE A 550 -34.97 30.20 -9.81
C ILE A 550 -36.06 31.12 -9.27
N MET A 551 -36.75 30.72 -8.19
CA MET A 551 -37.77 31.57 -7.57
C MET A 551 -37.16 32.70 -6.76
N ASN A 552 -36.16 32.37 -5.94
CA ASN A 552 -35.48 33.27 -5.03
C ASN A 552 -34.01 32.87 -4.90
N GLU A 553 -33.13 33.85 -4.72
CA GLU A 553 -31.71 33.63 -4.42
C GLU A 553 -31.23 34.56 -3.30
N ALA A 554 -30.31 34.08 -2.47
CA ALA A 554 -29.62 34.88 -1.47
C ALA A 554 -28.27 34.23 -1.11
N PRO A 555 -27.36 34.95 -0.43
CA PRO A 555 -26.14 34.35 0.10
C PRO A 555 -26.44 33.19 1.06
N ALA A 556 -25.61 32.15 1.01
CA ALA A 556 -25.67 31.04 1.95
C ALA A 556 -25.23 31.49 3.35
N SER A 557 -25.72 30.84 4.40
CA SER A 557 -25.28 31.13 5.77
C SER A 557 -23.79 30.80 5.95
N SER A 558 -23.14 31.34 7.00
CA SER A 558 -21.72 31.03 7.26
C SER A 558 -21.51 29.53 7.50
N ALA A 559 -22.47 28.85 8.13
CA ALA A 559 -22.41 27.42 8.38
C ALA A 559 -22.51 26.60 7.08
N GLN A 560 -23.41 26.97 6.18
CA GLN A 560 -23.54 26.35 4.85
C GLN A 560 -22.28 26.53 4.02
N THR A 561 -21.75 27.75 4.01
CA THR A 561 -20.52 28.10 3.28
C THR A 561 -19.36 27.24 3.77
N ARG A 562 -19.18 27.12 5.09
CA ARG A 562 -18.14 26.29 5.70
C ARG A 562 -18.27 24.82 5.29
N LEU A 563 -19.45 24.22 5.45
CA LEU A 563 -19.66 22.79 5.19
C LEU A 563 -19.48 22.46 3.70
N CYS A 564 -20.09 23.25 2.81
CA CYS A 564 -19.98 23.06 1.36
C CYS A 564 -18.53 23.22 0.87
N LEU A 565 -17.80 24.25 1.33
CA LEU A 565 -16.39 24.41 0.96
C LEU A 565 -15.50 23.32 1.55
N SER A 566 -15.73 22.94 2.82
CA SER A 566 -15.01 21.84 3.47
C SER A 566 -15.17 20.54 2.69
N GLU A 567 -16.38 20.22 2.25
CA GLU A 567 -16.66 19.03 1.44
C GLU A 567 -16.05 19.11 0.05
N ARG A 568 -16.15 20.24 -0.63
CA ARG A 568 -15.53 20.41 -1.95
C ARG A 568 -14.02 20.27 -1.89
N VAL A 569 -13.36 20.85 -0.89
CA VAL A 569 -11.93 20.67 -0.66
C VAL A 569 -11.63 19.20 -0.34
N HIS A 570 -12.46 18.56 0.48
CA HIS A 570 -12.31 17.15 0.84
C HIS A 570 -12.42 16.21 -0.38
N LEU A 571 -13.45 16.36 -1.20
CA LEU A 571 -13.68 15.52 -2.38
C LEU A 571 -12.70 15.83 -3.52
N ILE A 572 -12.46 17.12 -3.81
CA ILE A 572 -11.67 17.55 -4.97
C ILE A 572 -10.18 17.61 -4.64
N SER A 573 -9.80 18.31 -3.56
CA SER A 573 -8.38 18.54 -3.23
C SER A 573 -7.74 17.32 -2.56
N ASN A 574 -8.50 16.54 -1.79
CA ASN A 574 -7.96 15.36 -1.10
C ASN A 574 -8.25 14.03 -1.83
N LYS A 575 -8.89 14.07 -3.00
CA LYS A 575 -9.30 12.87 -3.78
C LYS A 575 -10.05 11.84 -2.92
N SER A 576 -10.85 12.32 -1.97
CA SER A 576 -11.58 11.42 -1.07
C SER A 576 -12.76 10.80 -1.80
N GLU A 577 -12.84 9.47 -1.81
CA GLU A 577 -14.00 8.72 -2.27
C GLU A 577 -15.11 8.61 -1.20
N VAL A 578 -14.98 9.37 -0.11
CA VAL A 578 -15.90 9.32 1.03
C VAL A 578 -16.52 10.69 1.28
N SER A 579 -17.85 10.79 1.28
CA SER A 579 -18.54 11.94 1.87
C SER A 579 -18.53 11.85 3.39
N ILE A 580 -18.42 13.03 4.02
CA ILE A 580 -18.38 13.21 5.47
C ILE A 580 -19.61 13.97 6.00
N TYR A 581 -20.52 14.40 5.13
CA TYR A 581 -21.68 15.22 5.48
C TYR A 581 -23.03 14.65 5.04
N ASN A 582 -23.07 13.38 4.63
CA ASN A 582 -24.33 12.65 4.50
C ASN A 582 -24.87 12.31 5.91
N MET A 583 -26.17 12.50 6.10
CA MET A 583 -26.86 12.27 7.37
C MET A 583 -27.98 11.23 7.19
N PRO A 584 -27.65 9.93 7.13
CA PRO A 584 -28.67 8.88 7.09
C PRO A 584 -29.31 8.69 8.47
N PHE A 585 -30.63 8.83 8.53
CA PHE A 585 -31.46 8.54 9.70
C PHE A 585 -32.24 7.25 9.46
N VAL A 586 -31.94 6.24 10.25
CA VAL A 586 -32.42 4.87 10.05
C VAL A 586 -33.53 4.54 11.05
N TYR A 587 -34.69 4.16 10.54
CA TYR A 587 -35.86 3.81 11.33
C TYR A 587 -36.39 2.42 10.96
N SER A 588 -36.87 1.71 11.97
CA SER A 588 -37.69 0.50 11.83
C SER A 588 -39.13 0.80 12.25
N LEU A 589 -40.07 -0.04 11.82
CA LEU A 589 -41.48 0.07 12.23
C LEU A 589 -41.77 -0.81 13.45
N ASP A 590 -42.73 -0.40 14.27
CA ASP A 590 -43.26 -1.26 15.34
C ASP A 590 -43.89 -2.56 14.81
N SER A 591 -44.01 -3.56 15.68
CA SER A 591 -44.48 -4.90 15.33
C SER A 591 -45.97 -5.02 15.00
N HIS A 592 -46.76 -3.95 15.08
CA HIS A 592 -48.22 -4.04 15.11
C HIS A 592 -48.93 -3.46 13.89
N HIS A 593 -48.25 -2.65 13.06
CA HIS A 593 -48.87 -1.95 11.94
C HIS A 593 -48.00 -1.94 10.67
N THR A 594 -48.62 -1.65 9.53
CA THR A 594 -47.95 -1.55 8.22
C THR A 594 -48.08 -0.14 7.64
N VAL A 595 -47.05 0.36 6.98
CA VAL A 595 -47.05 1.69 6.35
C VAL A 595 -47.18 1.56 4.83
N SER A 596 -48.08 2.30 4.21
CA SER A 596 -48.25 2.37 2.76
C SER A 596 -47.14 3.21 2.13
N VAL A 597 -46.37 2.59 1.25
CA VAL A 597 -45.28 3.22 0.49
C VAL A 597 -45.81 4.37 -0.37
N GLN A 598 -46.99 4.21 -0.96
CA GLN A 598 -47.62 5.24 -1.79
C GLN A 598 -48.02 6.48 -0.98
N HIS A 599 -48.63 6.29 0.20
CA HIS A 599 -48.96 7.40 1.10
C HIS A 599 -47.70 8.07 1.66
N LEU A 600 -46.67 7.28 1.99
CA LEU A 600 -45.38 7.80 2.44
C LEU A 600 -44.74 8.68 1.37
N ARG A 601 -44.71 8.22 0.12
CA ARG A 601 -44.17 8.99 -1.01
C ARG A 601 -44.93 10.31 -1.22
N HIS A 602 -46.26 10.29 -1.10
CA HIS A 602 -47.07 11.50 -1.20
C HIS A 602 -46.80 12.48 -0.05
N ALA A 603 -46.72 11.98 1.19
CA ALA A 603 -46.41 12.78 2.36
C ALA A 603 -45.04 13.48 2.21
N LEU A 604 -44.02 12.76 1.76
CA LEU A 604 -42.68 13.31 1.49
C LEU A 604 -42.71 14.42 0.43
N GLN A 605 -43.52 14.28 -0.62
CA GLN A 605 -43.70 15.34 -1.63
C GLN A 605 -44.29 16.62 -1.03
N LEU A 606 -45.25 16.50 -0.11
CA LEU A 606 -45.82 17.67 0.59
C LEU A 606 -44.78 18.36 1.46
N ILE A 607 -43.92 17.61 2.16
CA ILE A 607 -42.85 18.16 3.01
C ILE A 607 -41.82 18.91 2.18
N VAL A 608 -41.32 18.31 1.09
CA VAL A 608 -40.38 18.97 0.16
C VAL A 608 -40.99 20.22 -0.45
N THR A 609 -42.30 20.21 -0.70
CA THR A 609 -43.03 21.40 -1.19
C THR A 609 -43.08 22.51 -0.15
N LYS A 610 -43.37 22.17 1.11
CA LYS A 610 -43.47 23.11 2.24
C LYS A 610 -42.13 23.74 2.59
N HIS A 611 -41.06 22.95 2.67
CA HIS A 611 -39.76 23.39 3.17
C HIS A 611 -38.80 23.73 2.03
N GLU A 612 -38.56 25.02 1.81
CA GLU A 612 -37.69 25.51 0.73
C GLU A 612 -36.24 25.00 0.83
N SER A 613 -35.73 24.76 2.04
CA SER A 613 -34.36 24.23 2.25
C SER A 613 -34.14 22.86 1.61
N LEU A 614 -35.21 22.04 1.47
CA LEU A 614 -35.16 20.75 0.78
C LEU A 614 -35.22 20.89 -0.75
N ARG A 615 -35.37 22.12 -1.26
CA ARG A 615 -35.39 22.49 -2.69
C ARG A 615 -34.30 23.52 -3.03
N ALA A 616 -33.36 23.69 -2.12
CA ALA A 616 -32.28 24.64 -2.25
C ALA A 616 -31.09 24.00 -2.97
N SER A 617 -30.51 24.71 -3.92
CA SER A 617 -29.19 24.43 -4.46
C SER A 617 -28.16 25.44 -3.93
N LEU A 618 -26.90 25.01 -3.83
CA LEU A 618 -25.78 25.81 -3.37
C LEU A 618 -24.76 25.98 -4.51
N ASN A 619 -24.63 27.20 -5.00
CA ASN A 619 -23.81 27.55 -6.15
C ASN A 619 -22.82 28.67 -5.79
N PHE A 620 -21.57 28.52 -6.20
CA PHE A 620 -20.56 29.56 -5.95
C PHE A 620 -20.64 30.63 -7.04
N ASP A 621 -20.92 31.87 -6.65
CA ASP A 621 -20.93 33.03 -7.55
C ASP A 621 -19.52 33.61 -7.61
N ILE A 622 -18.85 33.42 -8.76
CA ILE A 622 -17.46 33.83 -8.99
C ILE A 622 -17.31 35.36 -8.95
N GLU A 623 -18.31 36.12 -9.42
CA GLU A 623 -18.23 37.58 -9.44
C GLU A 623 -18.38 38.17 -8.04
N LYS A 624 -19.27 37.58 -7.22
CA LYS A 624 -19.50 38.02 -5.84
C LYS A 624 -18.51 37.41 -4.84
N ASN A 625 -17.77 36.38 -5.25
CA ASN A 625 -16.89 35.57 -4.39
C ASN A 625 -17.63 35.04 -3.14
N LEU A 626 -18.88 34.61 -3.32
CA LEU A 626 -19.77 34.15 -2.27
C LEU A 626 -20.50 32.88 -2.71
N LEU A 627 -20.75 31.99 -1.75
CA LEU A 627 -21.67 30.88 -1.95
C LEU A 627 -23.11 31.42 -1.90
N MET A 628 -23.89 31.13 -2.94
CA MET A 628 -25.28 31.53 -3.09
C MET A 628 -26.17 30.30 -2.91
N GLN A 629 -27.30 30.50 -2.22
CA GLN A 629 -28.38 29.54 -2.13
C GLN A 629 -29.51 29.96 -3.08
N GLN A 630 -29.98 29.03 -3.90
CA GLN A 630 -31.04 29.25 -4.90
C GLN A 630 -32.19 28.27 -4.68
N ILE A 631 -33.42 28.77 -4.66
CA ILE A 631 -34.62 27.93 -4.45
C ILE A 631 -35.23 27.55 -5.80
N ILE A 632 -35.38 26.25 -6.02
CA ILE A 632 -35.87 25.68 -7.29
C ILE A 632 -37.41 25.67 -7.33
N ASP A 633 -37.99 26.17 -8.43
CA ASP A 633 -39.44 26.12 -8.68
C ASP A 633 -39.91 24.71 -9.08
N LEU A 634 -41.05 24.31 -8.53
CA LEU A 634 -41.71 23.01 -8.75
C LEU A 634 -42.55 22.97 -10.03
N TYR A 635 -42.96 24.13 -10.57
CA TYR A 635 -43.99 24.19 -11.61
C TYR A 635 -43.59 23.67 -12.99
N GLN A 636 -42.29 23.51 -13.28
CA GLN A 636 -41.81 23.04 -14.60
C GLN A 636 -41.02 21.72 -14.57
N ASN A 637 -40.43 21.34 -13.43
CA ASN A 637 -39.70 20.08 -13.29
C ASN A 637 -40.62 18.96 -12.81
N ARG A 638 -41.11 18.12 -13.74
CA ARG A 638 -41.85 16.90 -13.40
C ARG A 638 -40.95 15.74 -12.90
N ASN A 639 -39.64 15.91 -12.84
CA ASN A 639 -38.70 14.88 -12.40
C ASN A 639 -37.86 15.31 -11.18
N THR A 640 -37.90 14.45 -10.15
CA THR A 640 -36.91 14.19 -9.07
C THR A 640 -36.28 15.39 -8.34
N LEU A 641 -36.96 15.92 -7.33
CA LEU A 641 -36.37 16.82 -6.31
C LEU A 641 -35.82 16.08 -5.08
N PHE A 642 -36.18 14.80 -4.96
CA PHE A 642 -35.60 13.88 -4.01
C PHE A 642 -35.59 12.49 -4.64
N THR A 643 -34.62 11.69 -4.24
CA THR A 643 -34.48 10.31 -4.73
C THR A 643 -35.30 9.38 -3.84
N PHE A 644 -36.08 8.49 -4.45
CA PHE A 644 -36.81 7.45 -3.74
C PHE A 644 -36.41 6.10 -4.30
N ILE A 645 -35.78 5.27 -3.48
CA ILE A 645 -35.18 4.01 -3.89
C ILE A 645 -35.57 2.87 -2.95
N GLU A 646 -35.46 1.66 -3.48
CA GLU A 646 -35.85 0.44 -2.82
C GLU A 646 -34.74 -0.60 -2.96
N SER A 647 -34.41 -1.29 -1.88
CA SER A 647 -33.45 -2.40 -1.86
C SER A 647 -33.93 -3.52 -0.96
N THR A 648 -33.19 -4.63 -0.94
CA THR A 648 -33.50 -5.78 -0.08
C THR A 648 -32.27 -6.24 0.67
N TYR A 649 -32.44 -6.66 1.92
CA TYR A 649 -31.37 -7.28 2.72
C TYR A 649 -31.78 -8.68 3.22
N LYS A 650 -30.81 -9.58 3.32
CA LYS A 650 -30.99 -10.95 3.86
C LYS A 650 -30.20 -11.20 5.13
N THR A 651 -29.09 -10.51 5.31
CA THR A 651 -28.19 -10.61 6.47
C THR A 651 -27.98 -9.22 7.08
N GLN A 652 -27.63 -9.18 8.37
CA GLN A 652 -27.31 -7.91 9.03
C GLN A 652 -26.10 -7.22 8.38
N GLU A 653 -25.15 -7.99 7.86
CA GLU A 653 -23.97 -7.49 7.13
C GLU A 653 -24.39 -6.69 5.88
N GLN A 654 -25.30 -7.21 5.06
CA GLN A 654 -25.83 -6.48 3.90
C GLN A 654 -26.55 -5.18 4.28
N LEU A 655 -27.26 -5.17 5.41
CA LEU A 655 -27.89 -3.95 5.91
C LEU A 655 -26.83 -2.93 6.35
N ASN A 656 -25.76 -3.39 7.01
CA ASN A 656 -24.63 -2.55 7.40
C ASN A 656 -23.91 -1.97 6.17
N ASP A 657 -23.74 -2.74 5.10
CA ASP A 657 -23.15 -2.26 3.83
C ASP A 657 -23.99 -1.16 3.18
N ILE A 658 -25.32 -1.35 3.14
CA ILE A 658 -26.26 -0.33 2.65
C ILE A 658 -26.15 0.95 3.49
N MET A 659 -26.08 0.82 4.81
CA MET A 659 -25.95 1.97 5.71
C MET A 659 -24.59 2.67 5.56
N HIS A 660 -23.51 1.90 5.37
CA HIS A 660 -22.19 2.43 5.10
C HIS A 660 -22.18 3.22 3.78
N ALA A 661 -22.78 2.67 2.72
CA ALA A 661 -22.94 3.37 1.45
C ALA A 661 -23.77 4.65 1.60
N GLU A 662 -24.94 4.61 2.26
CA GLU A 662 -25.76 5.81 2.52
C GLU A 662 -25.00 6.90 3.30
N ARG A 663 -24.03 6.53 4.15
CA ARG A 663 -23.23 7.51 4.91
C ARG A 663 -22.03 8.05 4.14
N HIS A 664 -21.40 7.24 3.30
CA HIS A 664 -20.07 7.53 2.78
C HIS A 664 -20.01 7.74 1.27
N ASP A 665 -21.03 7.36 0.51
CA ASP A 665 -21.01 7.53 -0.95
C ASP A 665 -21.14 9.03 -1.32
N PRO A 666 -20.13 9.62 -1.99
CA PRO A 666 -20.12 11.03 -2.37
C PRO A 666 -21.04 11.33 -3.56
N GLN A 667 -21.55 10.32 -4.27
CA GLN A 667 -22.43 10.50 -5.42
C GLN A 667 -23.92 10.65 -5.04
N LEU A 668 -24.27 10.43 -3.77
CA LEU A 668 -25.67 10.42 -3.32
C LEU A 668 -26.38 11.78 -3.45
N PHE A 669 -25.64 12.88 -3.27
CA PHE A 669 -26.20 14.23 -3.29
C PHE A 669 -25.43 15.14 -4.25
N ASN A 670 -26.18 16.00 -4.94
CA ASN A 670 -25.63 17.04 -5.79
C ASN A 670 -26.17 18.41 -5.34
N LEU A 671 -25.36 19.12 -4.56
CA LEU A 671 -25.72 20.42 -4.00
C LEU A 671 -25.97 21.50 -5.07
N VAL A 672 -25.35 21.39 -6.24
CA VAL A 672 -25.52 22.34 -7.35
C VAL A 672 -26.90 22.19 -7.99
N GLN A 673 -27.42 20.97 -8.03
CA GLN A 673 -28.70 20.62 -8.65
C GLN A 673 -29.90 20.66 -7.69
N GLY A 674 -29.65 20.81 -6.38
CA GLY A 674 -30.70 20.81 -5.34
C GLY A 674 -31.21 19.42 -4.98
N LEU A 675 -30.45 18.37 -5.28
CA LEU A 675 -30.72 16.99 -4.89
C LEU A 675 -30.11 16.75 -3.51
N VAL A 676 -30.89 17.06 -2.46
CA VAL A 676 -30.40 17.22 -1.07
C VAL A 676 -31.12 16.33 -0.05
N PHE A 677 -32.11 15.56 -0.53
CA PHE A 677 -32.88 14.60 0.25
C PHE A 677 -33.07 13.30 -0.55
N ARG A 678 -32.97 12.17 0.14
CA ARG A 678 -33.19 10.83 -0.38
C ARG A 678 -33.93 9.98 0.64
N CYS A 679 -34.87 9.17 0.18
CA CYS A 679 -35.59 8.19 0.97
C CYS A 679 -35.30 6.79 0.41
N HIS A 680 -34.80 5.90 1.26
CA HIS A 680 -34.44 4.55 0.90
C HIS A 680 -35.21 3.53 1.75
N LEU A 681 -36.03 2.72 1.08
CA LEU A 681 -36.76 1.62 1.68
C LEU A 681 -35.95 0.33 1.52
N VAL A 682 -35.66 -0.33 2.64
CA VAL A 682 -34.82 -1.54 2.68
C VAL A 682 -35.65 -2.70 3.22
N TYR A 683 -36.11 -3.57 2.32
CA TYR A 683 -37.03 -4.65 2.65
C TYR A 683 -36.30 -5.92 3.13
N HIS A 684 -36.82 -6.58 4.14
CA HIS A 684 -36.28 -7.86 4.61
C HIS A 684 -36.69 -8.99 3.66
N LYS A 685 -35.69 -9.57 2.96
CA LYS A 685 -35.74 -10.71 2.03
C LYS A 685 -36.47 -10.50 0.69
N GLN A 686 -37.60 -9.80 0.63
CA GLN A 686 -38.36 -9.57 -0.61
C GLN A 686 -39.11 -8.24 -0.58
N ILE A 687 -39.12 -7.53 -1.72
CA ILE A 687 -39.96 -6.35 -1.91
C ILE A 687 -41.42 -6.80 -1.87
N SER A 688 -42.22 -6.21 -0.97
CA SER A 688 -43.63 -6.55 -0.83
C SER A 688 -44.40 -6.21 -2.11
N SER A 689 -45.17 -7.15 -2.65
CA SER A 689 -46.05 -6.91 -3.81
C SER A 689 -47.23 -5.96 -3.52
N ASN A 690 -47.45 -5.61 -2.25
CA ASN A 690 -48.62 -4.86 -1.79
C ASN A 690 -48.31 -3.40 -1.43
N ASP A 691 -47.11 -2.88 -1.73
CA ASP A 691 -46.67 -1.52 -1.35
C ASP A 691 -46.83 -1.22 0.16
N LEU A 692 -46.60 -2.22 1.02
CA LEU A 692 -46.66 -2.10 2.48
C LEU A 692 -45.30 -2.41 3.11
N LEU A 693 -44.85 -1.52 4.00
CA LEU A 693 -43.71 -1.73 4.89
C LEU A 693 -44.16 -2.46 6.15
N SER A 694 -43.32 -3.38 6.62
CA SER A 694 -43.50 -4.19 7.82
C SER A 694 -42.47 -3.88 8.90
N ALA A 695 -42.65 -4.43 10.10
CA ALA A 695 -41.74 -4.24 11.24
C ALA A 695 -40.28 -4.70 11.02
N GLN A 696 -40.05 -5.56 10.02
CA GLN A 696 -38.70 -6.05 9.67
C GLN A 696 -38.03 -5.19 8.61
N ASP A 697 -38.77 -4.27 7.99
CA ASP A 697 -38.26 -3.38 6.95
C ASP A 697 -37.69 -2.11 7.59
N VAL A 698 -36.73 -1.50 6.90
CA VAL A 698 -36.01 -0.32 7.37
C VAL A 698 -36.26 0.84 6.41
N VAL A 699 -36.49 2.03 6.96
CA VAL A 699 -36.60 3.28 6.21
C VAL A 699 -35.42 4.16 6.57
N ILE A 700 -34.66 4.58 5.55
CA ILE A 700 -33.54 5.50 5.70
C ILE A 700 -33.93 6.83 5.07
N PHE A 701 -34.01 7.88 5.90
CA PHE A 701 -34.11 9.25 5.43
C PHE A 701 -32.72 9.86 5.43
N ASN A 702 -32.16 10.13 4.26
CA ASN A 702 -30.82 10.65 4.12
C ASN A 702 -30.87 12.10 3.63
N PHE A 703 -30.13 12.97 4.31
CA PHE A 703 -30.04 14.40 4.00
C PHE A 703 -28.59 14.82 3.91
N HIS A 704 -28.34 15.87 3.14
CA HIS A 704 -27.04 16.52 3.15
C HIS A 704 -26.94 17.55 4.30
N HIS A 705 -25.91 17.46 5.14
CA HIS A 705 -25.77 18.28 6.35
C HIS A 705 -25.68 19.79 6.06
N ALA A 706 -25.16 20.17 4.89
CA ALA A 706 -25.15 21.57 4.46
C ALA A 706 -26.56 22.22 4.38
N LEU A 707 -27.64 21.46 4.39
CA LEU A 707 -29.01 21.99 4.30
C LEU A 707 -29.95 21.47 5.40
N PHE A 708 -29.45 20.59 6.27
CA PHE A 708 -30.23 19.90 7.28
C PHE A 708 -29.39 19.69 8.55
N ASP A 709 -30.00 19.84 9.72
CA ASP A 709 -29.36 19.57 11.02
C ASP A 709 -30.15 18.55 11.85
N PHE A 710 -29.56 18.04 12.94
CA PHE A 710 -30.25 17.06 13.79
C PHE A 710 -31.57 17.58 14.35
N SER A 711 -31.64 18.87 14.69
CA SER A 711 -32.87 19.51 15.18
C SER A 711 -33.99 19.56 14.12
N SER A 712 -33.62 19.66 12.84
CA SER A 712 -34.56 19.66 11.70
C SER A 712 -35.29 18.31 11.56
N MET A 713 -34.71 17.21 12.04
CA MET A 713 -35.35 15.90 12.03
C MET A 713 -36.66 15.88 12.82
N ASN A 714 -36.72 16.56 13.97
CA ASN A 714 -37.94 16.64 14.77
C ASN A 714 -39.08 17.34 14.02
N ILE A 715 -38.75 18.40 13.27
CA ILE A 715 -39.70 19.15 12.44
C ILE A 715 -40.15 18.28 11.27
N PHE A 716 -39.21 17.61 10.61
CA PHE A 716 -39.47 16.70 9.49
C PHE A 716 -40.41 15.57 9.89
N LEU A 717 -40.15 14.89 11.01
CA LEU A 717 -40.97 13.78 11.49
C LEU A 717 -42.37 14.21 11.92
N TYR A 718 -42.48 15.38 12.56
CA TYR A 718 -43.78 15.95 12.91
C TYR A 718 -44.63 16.23 11.67
N ASP A 719 -44.06 16.90 10.67
CA ASP A 719 -44.74 17.18 9.40
C ASP A 719 -45.02 15.90 8.61
N LEU A 720 -44.13 14.91 8.65
CA LEU A 720 -44.32 13.62 8.02
C LEU A 720 -45.54 12.89 8.57
N ASN A 721 -45.69 12.83 9.89
CA ASN A 721 -46.85 12.20 10.50
C ASN A 721 -48.16 12.90 10.12
N GLN A 722 -48.18 14.25 10.14
CA GLN A 722 -49.34 15.02 9.74
C GLN A 722 -49.71 14.81 8.27
N ALA A 723 -48.73 14.94 7.38
CA ALA A 723 -48.91 14.77 5.94
C ALA A 723 -49.40 13.36 5.60
N TYR A 724 -48.85 12.34 6.26
CA TYR A 724 -49.24 10.96 6.05
C TYR A 724 -50.66 10.67 6.56
N THR A 725 -51.01 11.18 7.74
CA THR A 725 -52.32 10.89 8.38
C THR A 725 -53.47 11.65 7.73
N THR A 726 -53.25 12.91 7.35
CA THR A 726 -54.31 13.79 6.86
C THR A 726 -54.30 14.00 5.35
N GLY A 727 -53.20 13.64 4.67
CA GLY A 727 -52.99 13.94 3.24
C GLY A 727 -52.76 15.42 2.93
N GLN A 728 -52.60 16.27 3.95
CA GLN A 728 -52.38 17.71 3.81
C GLN A 728 -51.37 18.20 4.86
N LEU A 729 -50.76 19.36 4.61
CA LEU A 729 -49.96 20.09 5.59
C LEU A 729 -50.64 21.42 5.87
N LEU A 730 -50.81 21.75 7.15
CA LEU A 730 -51.29 23.07 7.55
C LEU A 730 -50.19 24.10 7.26
N TYR A 731 -50.54 25.14 6.50
CA TYR A 731 -49.74 26.35 6.38
C TYR A 731 -50.19 27.31 7.49
N ASP A 732 -49.27 27.76 8.34
CA ASP A 732 -49.60 28.83 9.28
C ASP A 732 -49.59 30.15 8.47
N ASP A 733 -50.73 30.84 8.41
CA ASP A 733 -50.96 32.03 7.56
C ASP A 733 -50.17 33.29 8.02
N ASN A 734 -49.31 33.18 9.04
CA ASN A 734 -48.52 34.31 9.55
C ASN A 734 -47.10 34.28 8.97
N THR A 735 -46.76 35.34 8.20
CA THR A 735 -45.42 35.69 7.66
C THR A 735 -44.27 34.82 8.16
N HIS A 736 -44.09 33.65 7.55
CA HIS A 736 -43.06 32.70 7.95
C HIS A 736 -41.68 33.19 7.54
N LEU A 737 -40.82 33.43 8.53
CA LEU A 737 -39.39 33.60 8.32
C LEU A 737 -38.84 32.35 7.63
N ARG A 738 -38.13 32.50 6.51
CA ARG A 738 -37.52 31.38 5.76
C ARG A 738 -36.07 31.22 6.16
N TYR A 739 -35.48 30.04 5.90
CA TYR A 739 -34.05 29.84 6.12
C TYR A 739 -33.21 30.84 5.29
N LEU A 740 -33.66 31.14 4.07
CA LEU A 740 -33.04 32.17 3.21
C LEU A 740 -32.99 33.53 3.89
N ASP A 741 -34.06 33.92 4.59
CA ASP A 741 -34.12 35.18 5.32
C ASP A 741 -33.16 35.16 6.52
N TYR A 742 -33.08 34.04 7.25
CA TYR A 742 -32.11 33.85 8.32
C TYR A 742 -30.66 34.03 7.84
N ALA A 743 -30.27 33.40 6.72
CA ALA A 743 -28.92 33.50 6.17
C ALA A 743 -28.54 34.95 5.86
N VAL A 744 -29.46 35.74 5.28
CA VAL A 744 -29.24 37.16 5.01
C VAL A 744 -29.09 37.95 6.30
N ILE A 745 -29.96 37.72 7.29
CA ILE A 745 -29.90 38.43 8.57
C ILE A 745 -28.57 38.11 9.28
N GLU A 746 -28.16 36.84 9.32
CA GLU A 746 -26.90 36.38 9.93
C GLU A 746 -25.68 37.10 9.32
N GLN A 747 -25.62 37.19 7.98
CA GLN A 747 -24.55 37.90 7.31
C GLN A 747 -24.53 39.41 7.61
N GLN A 748 -25.70 40.04 7.77
CA GLN A 748 -25.82 41.49 8.00
C GLN A 748 -25.69 41.90 9.48
N MET A 749 -25.73 40.95 10.42
CA MET A 749 -25.65 41.25 11.86
C MET A 749 -24.31 41.90 12.25
N THR A 750 -24.37 43.09 12.84
CA THR A 750 -23.23 43.79 13.46
C THR A 750 -23.11 43.36 14.94
N MET A 751 -22.06 42.60 15.26
CA MET A 751 -21.93 41.91 16.55
C MET A 751 -20.66 42.30 17.31
N THR A 752 -20.51 43.58 17.63
CA THR A 752 -19.32 44.10 18.34
C THR A 752 -19.09 43.41 19.68
N GLY A 753 -20.15 43.16 20.47
CA GLY A 753 -20.03 42.49 21.77
C GLY A 753 -19.52 41.05 21.69
N ALA A 754 -20.07 40.23 20.79
CA ALA A 754 -19.62 38.85 20.59
C ALA A 754 -18.21 38.79 19.99
N SER A 755 -17.92 39.69 19.04
CA SER A 755 -16.61 39.82 18.41
C SER A 755 -15.52 40.12 19.45
N MET A 756 -15.74 41.09 20.34
CA MET A 756 -14.80 41.42 21.42
C MET A 756 -14.63 40.27 22.42
N PHE A 757 -15.70 39.56 22.75
CA PHE A 757 -15.65 38.42 23.67
C PHE A 757 -14.75 37.29 23.14
N TRP A 758 -14.92 36.89 21.88
CA TRP A 758 -14.10 35.83 21.29
C TRP A 758 -12.64 36.24 21.12
N LEU A 759 -12.39 37.50 20.75
CA LEU A 759 -11.03 38.06 20.73
C LEU A 759 -10.37 38.01 22.11
N ASP A 760 -11.11 38.35 23.17
CA ASP A 760 -10.58 38.39 24.54
C ASP A 760 -10.28 36.99 25.09
N ILE A 761 -11.15 36.00 24.88
CA ILE A 761 -10.91 34.63 25.38
C ILE A 761 -9.75 33.92 24.67
N LEU A 762 -9.53 34.26 23.40
CA LEU A 762 -8.56 33.56 22.55
C LEU A 762 -7.25 34.34 22.35
N HIS A 763 -7.10 35.55 22.89
CA HIS A 763 -5.96 36.44 22.60
C HIS A 763 -4.58 35.82 22.87
N ASP A 764 -4.47 35.01 23.93
CA ASP A 764 -3.25 34.31 24.35
C ASP A 764 -3.35 32.78 24.14
N CYS A 765 -4.43 32.30 23.52
CA CYS A 765 -4.59 30.90 23.19
C CYS A 765 -3.70 30.53 22.00
N LYS A 766 -2.92 29.45 22.12
CA LYS A 766 -2.11 28.91 21.02
C LYS A 766 -2.97 28.13 20.04
N LEU A 767 -3.71 28.85 19.20
CA LEU A 767 -4.67 28.27 18.26
C LEU A 767 -4.02 27.41 17.16
N ASP A 768 -2.72 27.52 16.93
CA ASP A 768 -1.93 26.74 15.97
C ASP A 768 -1.36 25.43 16.55
N GLN A 769 -1.32 25.30 17.88
CA GLN A 769 -0.71 24.16 18.56
C GLN A 769 -1.73 23.02 18.76
N SER A 770 -1.60 21.94 17.98
CA SER A 770 -2.37 20.70 18.18
C SER A 770 -2.11 20.08 19.56
N LEU A 771 -3.15 19.49 20.16
CA LEU A 771 -3.02 18.70 21.38
C LEU A 771 -2.08 17.53 21.15
N SER A 772 -1.14 17.30 22.08
CA SER A 772 -0.19 16.20 22.04
C SER A 772 -0.82 14.86 22.46
N LEU A 773 -1.89 14.45 21.78
CA LEU A 773 -2.54 13.17 22.01
C LEU A 773 -1.62 12.00 21.61
N PRO A 774 -1.72 10.85 22.28
CA PRO A 774 -0.92 9.67 21.99
C PRO A 774 -1.49 9.00 20.74
N PHE A 775 -1.19 9.54 19.56
CA PHE A 775 -1.65 8.98 18.31
C PHE A 775 -0.94 7.65 18.02
N ASP A 776 -1.70 6.62 17.63
CA ASP A 776 -1.13 5.34 17.15
C ASP A 776 -0.34 5.50 15.85
N ARG A 777 -0.62 6.58 15.10
CA ARG A 777 0.04 6.95 13.83
C ARG A 777 0.31 8.45 13.81
N TYR A 778 1.46 8.85 13.27
CA TYR A 778 1.78 10.28 13.12
C TYR A 778 0.93 10.92 12.03
N ARG A 779 0.29 12.06 12.35
CA ARG A 779 -0.32 12.96 11.35
C ARG A 779 0.77 13.89 10.80
N LEU A 780 1.09 13.80 9.51
CA LEU A 780 2.09 14.67 8.89
C LEU A 780 1.58 16.11 8.81
N ALA A 781 2.49 17.09 8.88
CA ALA A 781 2.14 18.52 8.90
C ALA A 781 1.37 19.01 7.65
N ASN A 782 1.49 18.27 6.53
CA ASN A 782 0.88 18.60 5.24
C ASN A 782 -0.29 17.67 4.87
N GLU A 783 -0.66 16.72 5.74
CA GLU A 783 -1.80 15.82 5.48
C GLU A 783 -3.13 16.53 5.73
N HIS A 784 -3.97 16.56 4.69
CA HIS A 784 -5.34 17.02 4.81
C HIS A 784 -6.21 15.99 5.54
N ARG A 785 -7.34 16.43 6.12
CA ARG A 785 -8.28 15.51 6.79
C ARG A 785 -8.83 14.49 5.78
N THR A 786 -8.60 13.21 6.07
CA THR A 786 -8.96 12.07 5.22
C THR A 786 -10.45 11.74 5.24
N GLY A 787 -11.23 12.31 6.18
CA GLY A 787 -12.67 12.05 6.32
C GLY A 787 -13.02 10.63 6.81
N ARG A 788 -12.10 9.69 6.67
CA ARG A 788 -12.17 8.33 7.20
C ARG A 788 -12.11 8.36 8.73
N GLY A 789 -13.06 7.69 9.37
CA GLY A 789 -13.13 7.56 10.82
C GLY A 789 -13.95 6.36 11.19
N THR A 790 -13.76 5.89 12.42
CA THR A 790 -14.55 4.81 13.01
C THR A 790 -15.23 5.30 14.29
N SER A 791 -16.29 4.63 14.71
CA SER A 791 -17.06 5.01 15.89
C SER A 791 -17.15 3.84 16.86
N ILE A 792 -16.78 4.08 18.11
CA ILE A 792 -17.01 3.16 19.22
C ILE A 792 -18.15 3.71 20.06
N SER A 793 -19.15 2.87 20.34
CA SER A 793 -20.21 3.16 21.31
C SER A 793 -19.97 2.38 22.59
N PHE A 794 -20.04 3.06 23.73
CA PHE A 794 -20.02 2.45 25.06
C PHE A 794 -21.29 2.80 25.83
N ASP A 795 -21.85 1.82 26.53
CA ASP A 795 -22.95 2.00 27.48
C ASP A 795 -22.37 1.99 28.91
N PHE A 796 -22.62 3.06 29.66
CA PHE A 796 -22.18 3.19 31.06
C PHE A 796 -23.04 2.36 32.03
N GLY A 797 -24.16 1.78 31.58
CA GLY A 797 -25.08 1.05 32.41
C GLY A 797 -25.92 1.95 33.32
N GLN A 798 -26.97 1.38 33.90
CA GLN A 798 -27.94 2.14 34.71
C GLN A 798 -27.33 2.67 36.00
N ASP A 799 -26.52 1.89 36.70
CA ASP A 799 -25.98 2.26 38.01
C ASP A 799 -25.05 3.48 37.92
N LEU A 800 -24.06 3.44 37.02
CA LEU A 800 -23.12 4.56 36.83
C LEU A 800 -23.84 5.80 36.28
N SER A 801 -24.79 5.62 35.36
CA SER A 801 -25.60 6.72 34.83
C SER A 801 -26.45 7.38 35.93
N HIS A 802 -27.02 6.58 36.83
CA HIS A 802 -27.77 7.07 37.99
C HIS A 802 -26.89 7.85 38.96
N ASP A 803 -25.72 7.31 39.30
CA ASP A 803 -24.73 7.99 40.15
C ASP A 803 -24.23 9.29 39.53
N PHE A 804 -24.02 9.32 38.21
CA PHE A 804 -23.64 10.52 37.45
C PHE A 804 -24.71 11.62 37.57
N LEU A 805 -25.99 11.27 37.41
CA LEU A 805 -27.13 12.19 37.57
C LEU A 805 -27.24 12.71 39.01
N ILE A 806 -27.07 11.83 40.00
CA ILE A 806 -27.07 12.22 41.42
C ILE A 806 -25.91 13.18 41.71
N HIS A 807 -24.71 12.91 41.17
CA HIS A 807 -23.56 13.76 41.39
C HIS A 807 -23.76 15.15 40.78
N ALA A 808 -24.28 15.23 39.55
CA ALA A 808 -24.57 16.50 38.90
C ALA A 808 -25.61 17.31 39.69
N SER A 809 -26.72 16.69 40.07
CA SER A 809 -27.79 17.34 40.83
C SER A 809 -27.37 17.75 42.24
N SER A 810 -26.58 16.92 42.95
CA SER A 810 -26.10 17.22 44.30
C SER A 810 -25.12 18.40 44.34
N ASN A 811 -24.41 18.66 43.25
CA ASN A 811 -23.46 19.77 43.12
C ASN A 811 -24.04 20.99 42.38
N ASN A 812 -25.34 21.01 42.07
CA ASN A 812 -26.01 22.09 41.30
C ASN A 812 -25.35 22.39 39.95
N ILE A 813 -24.83 21.37 39.27
CA ILE A 813 -24.24 21.48 37.93
C ILE A 813 -25.07 20.70 36.91
N SER A 814 -24.97 21.08 35.63
CA SER A 814 -25.59 20.29 34.57
C SER A 814 -24.74 19.05 34.27
N ILE A 815 -25.39 18.03 33.72
CA ILE A 815 -24.73 16.82 33.19
C ILE A 815 -23.66 17.24 32.17
N GLN A 816 -23.97 18.22 31.31
CA GLN A 816 -23.04 18.76 30.33
C GLN A 816 -21.78 19.35 30.98
N HIS A 817 -21.89 20.12 32.07
CA HIS A 817 -20.73 20.66 32.79
C HIS A 817 -19.85 19.55 33.36
N LEU A 818 -20.47 18.54 33.99
CA LEU A 818 -19.76 17.40 34.54
C LEU A 818 -19.00 16.62 33.46
N THR A 819 -19.65 16.38 32.32
CA THR A 819 -19.04 15.71 31.16
C THR A 819 -17.86 16.50 30.60
N PHE A 820 -17.98 17.81 30.43
CA PHE A 820 -16.86 18.65 29.98
C PHE A 820 -15.68 18.61 30.95
N ALA A 821 -15.93 18.70 32.26
CA ALA A 821 -14.87 18.63 33.27
C ALA A 821 -14.10 17.30 33.22
N ILE A 822 -14.82 16.18 33.11
CA ILE A 822 -14.22 14.85 32.97
C ILE A 822 -13.42 14.76 31.66
N TYR A 823 -13.96 15.29 30.57
CA TYR A 823 -13.28 15.30 29.27
C TYR A 823 -11.99 16.13 29.28
N PHE A 824 -11.99 17.30 29.94
CA PHE A 824 -10.76 18.09 30.11
C PHE A 824 -9.72 17.36 30.95
N ILE A 825 -10.11 16.63 32.00
CA ILE A 825 -9.18 15.77 32.76
C ILE A 825 -8.62 14.65 31.87
N PHE A 826 -9.47 14.01 31.08
CA PHE A 826 -9.05 12.98 30.14
C PHE A 826 -8.01 13.52 29.16
N LEU A 827 -8.26 14.69 28.56
CA LEU A 827 -7.31 15.34 27.65
C LEU A 827 -6.01 15.73 28.37
N PHE A 828 -6.08 16.30 29.57
CA PHE A 828 -4.91 16.64 30.38
C PHE A 828 -4.01 15.43 30.64
N LYS A 829 -4.61 14.29 31.01
CA LYS A 829 -3.88 13.04 31.25
C LYS A 829 -3.30 12.46 29.95
N SER A 830 -4.08 12.51 28.87
CA SER A 830 -3.68 11.96 27.57
C SER A 830 -2.56 12.78 26.91
N THR A 831 -2.52 14.09 27.14
CA THR A 831 -1.53 15.01 26.57
C THR A 831 -0.25 15.15 27.39
N ASN A 832 -0.03 14.26 28.36
CA ASN A 832 1.11 14.31 29.28
C ASN A 832 1.17 15.63 30.10
N GLY A 833 0.00 16.14 30.52
CA GLY A 833 -0.10 17.27 31.43
C GLY A 833 -0.22 18.65 30.78
N GLN A 834 -0.68 18.76 29.53
CA GLN A 834 -0.95 20.07 28.92
C GLN A 834 -2.11 20.77 29.65
N ALA A 835 -1.82 21.93 30.24
CA ALA A 835 -2.76 22.65 31.10
C ALA A 835 -3.72 23.60 30.34
N ASP A 836 -3.28 24.20 29.24
CA ASP A 836 -4.12 25.09 28.42
C ASP A 836 -4.74 24.26 27.28
N LEU A 837 -6.03 23.96 27.40
CA LEU A 837 -6.77 23.09 26.51
C LEU A 837 -7.86 23.89 25.80
N CYS A 838 -7.89 23.83 24.47
CA CYS A 838 -8.94 24.44 23.66
C CYS A 838 -9.52 23.37 22.73
N ILE A 839 -10.84 23.17 22.81
CA ILE A 839 -11.56 22.14 22.06
C ILE A 839 -12.73 22.75 21.27
N ALA A 840 -13.20 22.07 20.25
CA ALA A 840 -14.44 22.44 19.56
C ALA A 840 -15.66 21.97 20.35
N MET A 841 -16.61 22.88 20.59
CA MET A 841 -17.93 22.56 21.14
C MET A 841 -18.99 22.72 20.05
N ASN A 842 -19.69 21.64 19.72
CA ASN A 842 -20.79 21.63 18.76
C ASN A 842 -22.07 22.15 19.43
N ILE A 843 -22.75 23.10 18.78
CA ILE A 843 -23.98 23.74 19.25
C ILE A 843 -25.14 23.29 18.37
N ASN A 844 -25.87 22.29 18.84
CA ASN A 844 -26.85 21.55 18.02
C ASN A 844 -28.21 22.24 17.85
N ASN A 845 -28.50 23.22 18.71
CA ASN A 845 -29.76 23.95 18.68
C ASN A 845 -29.53 25.45 18.85
N ASN A 846 -28.97 26.06 17.82
CA ASN A 846 -28.76 27.50 17.76
C ASN A 846 -30.02 28.27 17.29
N ARG A 847 -31.22 27.70 17.53
CA ARG A 847 -32.50 28.36 17.22
C ARG A 847 -32.89 29.27 18.38
N TYR A 848 -32.06 30.29 18.61
CA TYR A 848 -32.14 31.20 19.76
C TYR A 848 -33.35 32.15 19.72
N ARG A 849 -34.19 32.07 18.67
CA ARG A 849 -35.46 32.79 18.55
C ARG A 849 -36.59 31.81 18.26
N ASP A 850 -37.78 32.12 18.76
CA ASP A 850 -38.95 31.26 18.61
C ASP A 850 -39.34 31.07 17.14
N GLU A 851 -39.16 32.09 16.30
CA GLU A 851 -39.46 32.04 14.86
C GLU A 851 -38.56 31.05 14.09
N LEU A 852 -37.40 30.69 14.64
CA LEU A 852 -36.47 29.73 14.01
C LEU A 852 -36.78 28.27 14.34
N LYS A 853 -37.65 28.00 15.33
CA LYS A 853 -37.91 26.64 15.84
C LYS A 853 -38.68 25.75 14.87
N SER A 854 -39.36 26.32 13.88
CA SER A 854 -40.19 25.60 12.90
C SER A 854 -39.56 25.51 11.49
N ILE A 855 -38.31 25.95 11.31
CA ILE A 855 -37.64 26.02 10.01
C ILE A 855 -36.68 24.84 9.83
N ILE A 856 -36.84 24.05 8.76
CA ILE A 856 -35.80 23.09 8.35
C ILE A 856 -34.61 23.83 7.76
N GLY A 857 -33.40 23.51 8.20
CA GLY A 857 -32.17 24.13 7.73
C GLY A 857 -31.00 23.85 8.66
N LEU A 858 -29.81 24.31 8.28
CA LEU A 858 -28.58 24.15 9.07
C LEU A 858 -28.41 25.32 10.05
N PHE A 859 -28.66 25.10 11.34
CA PHE A 859 -28.44 26.10 12.39
C PHE A 859 -27.27 25.76 13.30
N GLU A 860 -26.68 24.58 13.16
CA GLU A 860 -25.54 24.16 13.98
C GLU A 860 -24.36 25.11 13.82
N ASN A 861 -23.70 25.38 14.94
CA ASN A 861 -22.49 26.18 14.98
C ASN A 861 -21.44 25.48 15.84
N VAL A 862 -20.18 25.83 15.62
CA VAL A 862 -19.06 25.28 16.39
C VAL A 862 -18.33 26.45 17.02
N ILE A 863 -18.08 26.37 18.33
CA ILE A 863 -17.36 27.42 19.06
C ILE A 863 -16.17 26.84 19.83
N PRO A 864 -15.05 27.57 19.97
CA PRO A 864 -13.94 27.14 20.79
C PRO A 864 -14.31 27.21 22.27
N LEU A 865 -14.01 26.14 23.01
CA LEU A 865 -14.13 26.09 24.47
C LEU A 865 -12.73 25.90 25.06
N ARG A 866 -12.20 26.98 25.66
CA ARG A 866 -10.87 27.00 26.28
C ARG A 866 -10.98 26.82 27.79
N CYS A 867 -10.22 25.88 28.34
CA CYS A 867 -10.12 25.60 29.76
C CYS A 867 -8.64 25.57 30.17
N GLN A 868 -8.28 26.38 31.16
CA GLN A 868 -6.94 26.36 31.76
C GLN A 868 -6.99 25.57 33.06
N LEU A 869 -6.28 24.45 33.10
CA LEU A 869 -6.26 23.54 34.23
C LEU A 869 -5.12 23.88 35.18
N ASP A 870 -5.42 23.94 36.47
CA ASP A 870 -4.41 23.90 37.53
C ASP A 870 -4.25 22.46 38.04
N PRO A 871 -3.09 21.81 37.85
CA PRO A 871 -2.83 20.44 38.30
C PRO A 871 -2.97 20.24 39.81
N GLN A 872 -2.90 21.32 40.61
CA GLN A 872 -3.04 21.28 42.07
C GLN A 872 -4.48 21.55 42.53
N SER A 873 -5.39 21.90 41.61
CA SER A 873 -6.78 22.22 41.96
C SER A 873 -7.61 20.97 42.28
N HIS A 874 -8.58 21.14 43.18
CA HIS A 874 -9.59 20.12 43.45
C HIS A 874 -10.61 20.05 42.31
N PHE A 875 -11.17 18.86 42.08
CA PHE A 875 -12.19 18.63 41.04
C PHE A 875 -13.38 19.58 41.14
N SER A 876 -13.80 19.96 42.35
CA SER A 876 -14.88 20.93 42.57
C SER A 876 -14.59 22.32 41.96
N HIS A 877 -13.34 22.80 42.05
CA HIS A 877 -12.96 24.07 41.45
C HIS A 877 -12.92 23.98 39.92
N LEU A 878 -12.53 22.83 39.37
CA LEU A 878 -12.64 22.60 37.93
C LEU A 878 -14.10 22.65 37.47
N LEU A 879 -15.02 22.07 38.23
CA LEU A 879 -16.45 22.13 37.90
C LEU A 879 -17.00 23.56 37.88
N GLU A 880 -16.65 24.37 38.88
CA GLU A 880 -17.00 25.79 38.93
C GLU A 880 -16.43 26.55 37.72
N HIS A 881 -15.16 26.31 37.39
CA HIS A 881 -14.51 26.95 36.24
C HIS A 881 -15.14 26.53 34.92
N VAL A 882 -15.38 25.23 34.71
CA VAL A 882 -16.04 24.70 33.52
C VAL A 882 -17.43 25.31 33.36
N GLN A 883 -18.21 25.39 34.44
CA GLN A 883 -19.52 26.03 34.43
C GLN A 883 -19.44 27.51 34.03
N GLU A 884 -18.44 28.25 34.52
CA GLU A 884 -18.24 29.65 34.16
C GLU A 884 -17.92 29.81 32.67
N ILE A 885 -16.92 29.07 32.15
CA ILE A 885 -16.49 29.20 30.75
C ILE A 885 -17.59 28.74 29.78
N THR A 886 -18.34 27.67 30.09
CA THR A 886 -19.44 27.21 29.23
C THR A 886 -20.59 28.21 29.23
N THR A 887 -21.00 28.71 30.39
CA THR A 887 -22.11 29.69 30.50
C THR A 887 -21.80 30.98 29.76
N ASN A 888 -20.57 31.49 29.90
CA ASN A 888 -20.11 32.68 29.21
C ASN A 888 -20.04 32.47 27.68
N SER A 889 -19.52 31.33 27.23
CA SER A 889 -19.41 30.99 25.81
C SER A 889 -20.79 30.80 25.15
N MET A 890 -21.73 30.17 25.86
CA MET A 890 -23.10 29.95 25.38
C MET A 890 -23.86 31.25 25.11
N LYS A 891 -23.56 32.34 25.82
CA LYS A 891 -24.16 33.66 25.56
C LYS A 891 -23.89 34.17 24.13
N TYR A 892 -22.77 33.77 23.55
CA TYR A 892 -22.32 34.20 22.22
C TYR A 892 -22.19 33.03 21.23
N SER A 893 -22.84 31.89 21.52
CA SER A 893 -22.80 30.68 20.68
C SER A 893 -23.38 30.89 19.28
N TYR A 894 -24.20 31.93 19.09
CA TYR A 894 -24.76 32.29 17.80
C TYR A 894 -23.75 32.98 16.86
N PHE A 895 -22.58 33.38 17.36
CA PHE A 895 -21.57 34.07 16.57
C PHE A 895 -20.86 33.07 15.64
N PRO A 896 -20.86 33.28 14.31
CA PRO A 896 -20.40 32.27 13.37
C PRO A 896 -18.94 31.90 13.54
N LEU A 897 -18.62 30.60 13.50
CA LEU A 897 -17.23 30.11 13.58
C LEU A 897 -16.31 30.86 12.60
N GLN A 898 -16.72 31.03 11.34
CA GLN A 898 -15.90 31.70 10.33
C GLN A 898 -15.44 33.08 10.77
N ARG A 899 -16.30 33.86 11.45
CA ARG A 899 -15.94 35.18 11.97
C ARG A 899 -14.96 35.11 13.14
N ILE A 900 -15.01 34.05 13.95
CA ILE A 900 -13.99 33.77 14.98
C ILE A 900 -12.66 33.45 14.29
N LEU A 901 -12.66 32.64 13.24
CA LEU A 901 -11.44 32.31 12.48
C LEU A 901 -10.85 33.55 11.78
N ASP A 902 -11.69 34.41 11.19
CA ASP A 902 -11.24 35.62 10.49
C ASP A 902 -10.53 36.62 11.43
N GLN A 903 -10.94 36.67 12.70
CA GLN A 903 -10.26 37.45 13.75
C GLN A 903 -8.82 36.97 13.99
N HIS A 904 -8.53 35.71 13.68
CA HIS A 904 -7.23 35.05 13.82
C HIS A 904 -6.66 34.61 12.47
N SER A 905 -6.92 35.36 11.39
CA SER A 905 -6.49 35.05 10.01
C SER A 905 -4.98 34.83 9.80
N HIS A 906 -4.13 35.20 10.78
CA HIS A 906 -2.69 34.89 10.80
C HIS A 906 -2.41 33.41 11.13
N VAL A 907 -3.37 32.69 11.68
CA VAL A 907 -3.30 31.27 12.02
C VAL A 907 -3.82 30.46 10.83
N SER A 908 -2.93 29.72 10.17
CA SER A 908 -3.28 28.88 9.01
C SER A 908 -4.06 27.62 9.39
N LYS A 909 -3.81 27.08 10.58
CA LYS A 909 -4.45 25.86 11.11
C LYS A 909 -4.96 26.10 12.53
N HIS A 910 -6.26 25.91 12.71
CA HIS A 910 -6.91 26.08 14.01
C HIS A 910 -7.01 24.73 14.73
N ALA A 911 -6.01 24.42 15.55
CA ALA A 911 -5.81 23.16 16.26
C ALA A 911 -6.97 22.73 17.16
N PHE A 912 -7.73 23.67 17.74
CA PHE A 912 -8.87 23.32 18.60
C PHE A 912 -9.97 22.54 17.85
N LEU A 913 -10.00 22.60 16.51
CA LEU A 913 -10.92 21.81 15.70
C LEU A 913 -10.50 20.34 15.57
N ASP A 914 -9.33 19.94 16.08
CA ASP A 914 -8.82 18.56 16.02
C ASP A 914 -9.54 17.63 17.00
N THR A 915 -10.15 18.19 18.05
CA THR A 915 -10.93 17.44 19.02
C THR A 915 -12.22 18.17 19.33
N SER A 916 -13.33 17.43 19.36
CA SER A 916 -14.64 17.98 19.67
C SER A 916 -15.36 17.15 20.71
N LEU A 917 -16.13 17.81 21.57
CA LEU A 917 -17.08 17.15 22.44
C LEU A 917 -18.48 17.67 22.12
N GLU A 918 -19.39 16.74 21.91
CA GLU A 918 -20.78 17.02 21.61
C GLU A 918 -21.66 16.35 22.66
N PHE A 919 -22.63 17.09 23.17
CA PHE A 919 -23.61 16.59 24.11
C PHE A 919 -24.99 16.66 23.45
N ILE A 920 -25.52 15.50 23.08
CA ILE A 920 -26.84 15.37 22.47
C ILE A 920 -27.77 14.76 23.50
N SER A 921 -28.77 15.53 23.95
CA SER A 921 -29.90 14.94 24.67
C SER A 921 -30.94 14.52 23.65
N PHE A 922 -31.13 13.21 23.47
CA PHE A 922 -32.37 12.73 22.88
C PHE A 922 -33.48 13.03 23.88
N ILE A 923 -34.46 13.84 23.47
CA ILE A 923 -35.71 13.89 24.21
C ILE A 923 -36.31 12.51 24.01
N ASP A 924 -36.15 11.65 25.01
CA ASP A 924 -36.93 10.44 25.13
C ASP A 924 -38.39 10.90 25.09
N ASN A 925 -39.11 10.54 24.03
CA ASN A 925 -40.55 10.80 23.86
C ASN A 925 -41.35 9.93 24.85
N ASN A 926 -40.91 9.85 26.12
CA ASN A 926 -41.61 9.20 27.23
C ASN A 926 -42.84 10.01 27.68
N ASP A 927 -43.05 11.21 27.16
CA ASP A 927 -44.33 11.92 27.23
C ASP A 927 -45.13 11.74 25.93
N ASN A 928 -45.83 10.60 25.79
CA ASN A 928 -46.97 10.35 24.87
C ASN A 928 -46.85 10.64 23.36
N ASN A 929 -45.71 11.10 22.85
CA ASN A 929 -45.50 11.43 21.44
C ASN A 929 -44.45 10.50 20.82
N ALA A 930 -44.71 9.19 20.84
CA ALA A 930 -44.01 8.27 19.95
C ALA A 930 -44.01 8.87 18.52
N THR A 931 -42.88 8.85 17.82
CA THR A 931 -42.82 9.35 16.45
C THR A 931 -43.66 8.43 15.58
N MET A 932 -44.87 8.84 15.23
CA MET A 932 -45.79 8.02 14.46
C MET A 932 -45.69 8.31 12.96
N ILE A 933 -46.01 7.32 12.14
CA ILE A 933 -46.46 7.50 10.76
C ILE A 933 -47.83 6.82 10.67
N GLY A 934 -48.90 7.62 10.74
CA GLY A 934 -50.25 7.09 10.89
C GLY A 934 -50.40 6.36 12.23
N ASP A 935 -50.77 5.08 12.19
CA ASP A 935 -50.95 4.25 13.39
C ASP A 935 -49.67 3.47 13.80
N SER A 936 -48.58 3.57 13.02
CA SER A 936 -47.31 2.84 13.27
C SER A 936 -46.28 3.75 13.95
N GLN A 937 -45.60 3.27 14.99
CA GLN A 937 -44.45 3.95 15.59
C GLN A 937 -43.17 3.70 14.78
N LEU A 938 -42.40 4.77 14.54
CA LEU A 938 -41.02 4.71 14.08
C LEU A 938 -40.09 4.52 15.28
N VAL A 939 -39.25 3.50 15.20
CA VAL A 939 -38.21 3.21 16.18
C VAL A 939 -36.86 3.49 15.53
N ALA A 940 -36.16 4.51 16.02
CA ALA A 940 -34.79 4.80 15.60
C ALA A 940 -33.91 3.58 15.91
N ALA A 941 -33.20 3.09 14.91
CA ALA A 941 -32.40 1.89 15.08
C ALA A 941 -30.98 2.26 15.55
N SER A 942 -30.58 1.76 16.72
CA SER A 942 -29.21 1.91 17.24
C SER A 942 -28.32 0.82 16.64
N PHE A 943 -27.66 1.14 15.53
CA PHE A 943 -26.66 0.25 14.94
C PHE A 943 -25.27 0.76 15.29
N SER A 944 -24.56 0.01 16.14
CA SER A 944 -23.14 0.20 16.36
C SER A 944 -22.37 -0.42 15.20
N PHE A 945 -21.43 0.33 14.62
CA PHE A 945 -20.45 -0.24 13.71
C PHE A 945 -19.55 -1.16 14.54
N SER A 946 -19.55 -2.46 14.23
CA SER A 946 -18.62 -3.41 14.85
C SER A 946 -17.22 -3.15 14.32
N ILE A 947 -16.32 -2.71 15.19
CA ILE A 947 -14.89 -2.63 14.93
C ILE A 947 -14.28 -3.99 15.27
N ASN A 948 -13.36 -4.48 14.42
CA ASN A 948 -12.46 -5.55 14.84
C ASN A 948 -11.61 -5.03 16.00
N GLU A 949 -11.73 -5.65 17.18
CA GLU A 949 -11.03 -5.25 18.41
C GLU A 949 -9.50 -5.10 18.25
N ASP A 950 -8.93 -5.68 17.18
CA ASP A 950 -7.50 -5.67 16.88
C ASP A 950 -6.94 -4.30 16.43
N GLU A 951 -7.78 -3.36 15.95
CA GLU A 951 -7.30 -2.08 15.41
C GLU A 951 -7.16 -0.95 16.42
N ILE A 952 -7.66 -1.12 17.65
CA ILE A 952 -7.67 -0.05 18.66
C ILE A 952 -7.14 -0.61 19.99
N GLN A 953 -5.82 -0.55 20.17
CA GLN A 953 -5.20 -0.80 21.47
C GLN A 953 -5.29 0.45 22.34
N ILE A 954 -6.40 0.64 23.05
CA ILE A 954 -6.37 1.51 24.22
C ILE A 954 -5.46 0.82 25.26
N LEU A 955 -4.26 1.35 25.44
CA LEU A 955 -3.26 0.99 26.47
C LEU A 955 -3.89 1.05 27.86
N SER A 956 -4.65 0.03 28.25
CA SER A 956 -5.31 -0.04 29.57
C SER A 956 -4.82 -1.21 30.42
N ASN A 957 -4.01 -2.11 29.87
CA ASN A 957 -3.35 -3.14 30.66
C ASN A 957 -1.86 -2.81 30.82
N GLU A 958 -1.54 -1.91 31.75
CA GLU A 958 -0.17 -1.77 32.29
C GLU A 958 0.40 -3.12 32.72
N ARG A 959 -0.47 -4.04 33.18
CA ARG A 959 -0.09 -5.44 33.48
C ARG A 959 0.40 -6.21 32.25
N TYR A 960 -0.21 -6.01 31.08
CA TYR A 960 0.21 -6.67 29.85
C TYR A 960 1.55 -6.12 29.37
N LEU A 961 1.75 -4.80 29.37
CA LEU A 961 3.06 -4.19 29.05
C LEU A 961 4.16 -4.61 30.02
N MET A 962 3.87 -4.62 31.33
CA MET A 962 4.81 -5.09 32.34
C MET A 962 5.15 -6.57 32.13
N GLN A 963 4.20 -7.41 31.70
CA GLN A 963 4.47 -8.81 31.40
C GLN A 963 5.17 -9.02 30.07
N SER A 964 4.81 -8.30 29.00
CA SER A 964 5.38 -8.50 27.67
C SER A 964 6.79 -7.93 27.57
N LEU A 965 7.05 -6.76 28.16
CA LEU A 965 8.37 -6.11 28.12
C LEU A 965 9.30 -6.59 29.23
N ASN A 966 8.79 -6.88 30.44
CA ASN A 966 9.63 -7.19 31.61
C ASN A 966 9.64 -8.67 32.02
N ASN A 967 9.07 -9.59 31.26
CA ASN A 967 9.26 -11.04 31.48
C ASN A 967 10.62 -11.52 30.95
N THR A 968 11.68 -10.87 31.42
CA THR A 968 13.08 -11.17 31.08
C THR A 968 13.77 -12.04 32.13
N GLN A 969 13.00 -12.65 33.05
CA GLN A 969 13.53 -13.64 34.00
C GLN A 969 13.91 -14.93 33.28
N ILE A 970 15.09 -14.91 32.66
CA ILE A 970 15.79 -16.11 32.21
C ILE A 970 16.66 -16.57 33.38
N PRO A 971 16.48 -17.78 33.94
CA PRO A 971 17.39 -18.30 34.95
C PRO A 971 18.75 -18.56 34.32
N PHE A 972 19.61 -17.54 34.29
CA PHE A 972 21.02 -17.74 34.00
C PHE A 972 21.63 -18.48 35.20
N LEU A 973 21.94 -19.76 34.99
CA LEU A 973 22.72 -20.67 35.84
C LEU A 973 21.96 -21.42 36.96
N SER A 974 21.57 -22.66 36.65
CA SER A 974 21.44 -23.77 37.62
C SER A 974 22.80 -24.42 37.96
N SER A 975 23.90 -23.70 37.73
CA SER A 975 25.29 -24.07 38.06
C SER A 975 25.86 -22.98 38.99
N PRO A 976 26.78 -23.26 39.94
CA PRO A 976 27.36 -22.20 40.77
C PRO A 976 27.91 -21.07 39.89
N VAL A 977 27.69 -19.81 40.30
CA VAL A 977 28.16 -18.60 39.59
C VAL A 977 29.63 -18.76 39.24
N THR A 978 29.95 -19.14 38.00
CA THR A 978 31.33 -19.27 37.52
C THR A 978 31.74 -17.93 36.94
N CYS A 979 32.82 -17.35 37.46
CA CYS A 979 33.41 -16.17 36.83
C CYS A 979 33.99 -16.55 35.45
N ILE A 980 34.08 -15.60 34.52
CA ILE A 980 34.56 -15.86 33.15
C ILE A 980 35.96 -16.50 33.10
N HIS A 981 36.84 -16.16 34.04
CA HIS A 981 38.17 -16.77 34.15
C HIS A 981 38.13 -18.26 34.58
N HIS A 982 37.09 -18.70 35.31
CA HIS A 982 36.88 -20.12 35.62
C HIS A 982 36.43 -20.88 34.37
N GLU A 983 35.49 -20.33 33.60
CA GLU A 983 35.08 -20.90 32.32
C GLU A 983 36.25 -20.95 31.32
N PHE A 984 37.09 -19.91 31.30
CA PHE A 984 38.33 -19.92 30.52
C PHE A 984 39.24 -21.08 30.91
N VAL A 985 39.55 -21.26 32.20
CA VAL A 985 40.38 -22.38 32.67
C VAL A 985 39.75 -23.73 32.29
N TYR A 986 38.42 -23.84 32.38
CA TYR A 986 37.70 -25.03 31.96
C TYR A 986 37.88 -25.31 30.45
N GLN A 987 37.80 -24.28 29.60
CA GLN A 987 38.09 -24.41 28.16
C GLN A 987 39.55 -24.78 27.91
N VAL A 988 40.51 -24.24 28.67
CA VAL A 988 41.92 -24.61 28.56
C VAL A 988 42.14 -26.09 28.89
N MET A 989 41.49 -26.61 29.94
CA MET A 989 41.56 -28.03 30.29
C MET A 989 40.97 -28.93 29.20
N LYS A 990 39.88 -28.49 28.54
CA LYS A 990 39.20 -29.27 27.51
C LYS A 990 39.91 -29.21 26.16
N HIS A 991 40.53 -28.08 25.83
CA HIS A 991 41.06 -27.78 24.50
C HIS A 991 42.44 -27.09 24.53
N PRO A 992 43.46 -27.67 25.19
CA PRO A 992 44.71 -26.98 25.49
C PRO A 992 45.50 -26.52 24.26
N GLN A 993 45.45 -27.31 23.17
CA GLN A 993 46.21 -27.06 21.93
C GLN A 993 45.39 -26.30 20.87
N LYS A 994 44.13 -25.94 21.15
CA LYS A 994 43.36 -25.12 20.21
C LYS A 994 43.85 -23.68 20.26
N LEU A 995 43.81 -23.01 19.12
CA LEU A 995 44.04 -21.58 19.01
C LEU A 995 43.03 -20.82 19.89
N ALA A 996 43.52 -19.92 20.75
CA ALA A 996 42.69 -19.12 21.64
C ALA A 996 42.64 -17.65 21.21
N VAL A 997 43.78 -17.09 20.83
CA VAL A 997 43.90 -15.69 20.36
C VAL A 997 44.92 -15.65 19.23
N GLU A 998 44.61 -14.88 18.19
CA GLU A 998 45.45 -14.64 17.02
C GLU A 998 45.45 -13.15 16.69
N LEU A 999 46.61 -12.62 16.34
CA LEU A 999 46.79 -11.28 15.82
C LEU A 999 47.96 -11.30 14.82
N ASP A 1000 47.65 -11.04 13.55
CA ASP A 1000 48.59 -11.12 12.43
C ASP A 1000 49.30 -12.49 12.37
N GLU A 1001 50.64 -12.52 12.41
CA GLU A 1001 51.43 -13.76 12.40
C GLU A 1001 51.64 -14.37 13.80
N GLN A 1002 51.12 -13.73 14.85
CA GLN A 1002 51.25 -14.21 16.23
C GLN A 1002 49.98 -14.92 16.69
N SER A 1003 50.16 -16.11 17.25
CA SER A 1003 49.06 -16.91 17.79
C SER A 1003 49.44 -17.52 19.14
N LEU A 1004 48.44 -17.66 20.01
CA LEU A 1004 48.56 -18.40 21.26
C LEU A 1004 47.47 -19.46 21.33
N THR A 1005 47.86 -20.68 21.63
CA THR A 1005 46.93 -21.73 22.04
C THR A 1005 46.35 -21.43 23.42
N TYR A 1006 45.25 -22.08 23.80
CA TYR A 1006 44.65 -21.96 25.13
C TYR A 1006 45.66 -22.22 26.26
N CYS A 1007 46.52 -23.23 26.10
CA CYS A 1007 47.56 -23.55 27.09
C CYS A 1007 48.64 -22.47 27.20
N GLU A 1008 49.08 -21.91 26.07
CA GLU A 1008 50.10 -20.84 26.05
C GLU A 1008 49.53 -19.53 26.59
N LEU A 1009 48.29 -19.19 26.24
CA LEU A 1009 47.62 -18.02 26.79
C LEU A 1009 47.45 -18.13 28.30
N LEU A 1010 47.01 -19.30 28.81
CA LEU A 1010 46.88 -19.53 30.25
C LEU A 1010 48.22 -19.36 30.97
N TYR A 1011 49.32 -19.84 30.38
CA TYR A 1011 50.66 -19.65 30.94
C TYR A 1011 50.99 -18.17 31.15
N TYR A 1012 50.83 -17.33 30.13
CA TYR A 1012 51.11 -15.89 30.26
C TYR A 1012 50.16 -15.17 31.21
N VAL A 1013 48.87 -15.51 31.18
CA VAL A 1013 47.85 -14.96 32.08
C VAL A 1013 48.16 -15.32 33.54
N GLN A 1014 48.56 -16.55 33.82
CA GLN A 1014 48.93 -17.01 35.16
C GLN A 1014 50.20 -16.35 35.68
N VAL A 1015 51.21 -16.19 34.81
CA VAL A 1015 52.43 -15.48 35.17
C VAL A 1015 52.09 -14.05 35.60
N LEU A 1016 51.33 -13.33 34.77
CA LEU A 1016 50.93 -11.95 35.09
C LEU A 1016 50.09 -11.87 36.36
N SER A 1017 49.10 -12.76 36.54
CA SER A 1017 48.23 -12.73 37.72
C SER A 1017 49.00 -13.03 39.01
N LEU A 1018 49.92 -13.98 38.99
CA LEU A 1018 50.81 -14.27 40.13
C LEU A 1018 51.76 -13.12 40.43
N THR A 1019 52.27 -12.41 39.42
CA THR A 1019 53.08 -11.21 39.62
C THR A 1019 52.25 -10.09 40.26
N LEU A 1020 51.04 -9.83 39.75
CA LEU A 1020 50.13 -8.83 40.33
C LEU A 1020 49.78 -9.14 41.79
N LEU A 1021 49.55 -10.41 42.14
CA LEU A 1021 49.22 -10.84 43.49
C LEU A 1021 50.44 -10.81 44.45
N ASN A 1022 51.55 -11.42 44.04
CA ASN A 1022 52.66 -11.68 44.95
C ASN A 1022 53.64 -10.50 45.06
N GLU A 1023 53.86 -9.76 43.97
CA GLU A 1023 54.83 -8.67 43.94
C GLU A 1023 54.18 -7.30 44.13
N TYR A 1024 53.01 -7.10 43.53
CA TYR A 1024 52.31 -5.80 43.57
C TYR A 1024 51.14 -5.76 44.56
N HIS A 1025 50.79 -6.91 45.16
CA HIS A 1025 49.76 -7.05 46.19
C HIS A 1025 48.38 -6.54 45.78
N VAL A 1026 47.99 -6.74 44.51
CA VAL A 1026 46.66 -6.39 44.01
C VAL A 1026 45.59 -7.11 44.81
N SER A 1027 44.63 -6.36 45.36
CA SER A 1027 43.53 -6.89 46.16
C SER A 1027 42.24 -7.04 45.34
N PRO A 1028 41.30 -7.92 45.74
CA PRO A 1028 40.00 -8.04 45.07
C PRO A 1028 39.27 -6.70 44.97
N GLY A 1029 38.86 -6.32 43.76
CA GLY A 1029 38.20 -5.05 43.46
C GLY A 1029 39.14 -3.86 43.27
N GLU A 1030 40.45 -4.02 43.43
CA GLU A 1030 41.44 -2.97 43.15
C GLU A 1030 41.51 -2.70 41.64
N VAL A 1031 41.46 -1.43 41.25
CA VAL A 1031 41.54 -1.03 39.84
C VAL A 1031 43.00 -1.10 39.39
N VAL A 1032 43.24 -1.79 38.27
CA VAL A 1032 44.52 -1.80 37.58
C VAL A 1032 44.30 -1.20 36.19
N CYS A 1033 44.87 -0.02 35.95
CA CYS A 1033 44.83 0.59 34.64
C CYS A 1033 45.70 -0.21 33.65
N GLN A 1034 45.22 -0.35 32.42
CA GLN A 1034 45.96 -1.01 31.34
C GLN A 1034 46.02 -0.08 30.14
N CYS A 1035 47.22 0.42 29.83
CA CYS A 1035 47.51 1.32 28.72
C CYS A 1035 48.37 0.59 27.69
N VAL A 1036 47.73 -0.27 26.90
CA VAL A 1036 48.37 -1.17 25.93
C VAL A 1036 47.58 -1.04 24.61
N GLU A 1037 48.27 -0.96 23.47
CA GLU A 1037 47.59 -1.04 22.17
C GLU A 1037 47.02 -2.45 21.92
N ARG A 1038 46.15 -2.59 20.92
CA ARG A 1038 45.55 -3.88 20.52
C ARG A 1038 46.67 -4.88 20.19
N SER A 1039 46.86 -5.87 21.08
CA SER A 1039 47.97 -6.83 21.07
C SER A 1039 47.59 -8.09 21.83
N LEU A 1040 48.35 -9.18 21.70
CA LEU A 1040 48.17 -10.37 22.55
C LEU A 1040 48.34 -10.02 24.04
N SER A 1041 49.27 -9.10 24.35
CA SER A 1041 49.47 -8.53 25.68
C SER A 1041 48.22 -7.85 26.24
N MET A 1042 47.35 -7.31 25.37
CA MET A 1042 46.09 -6.70 25.81
C MET A 1042 45.18 -7.75 26.46
N VAL A 1043 44.98 -8.88 25.79
CA VAL A 1043 44.14 -9.99 26.28
C VAL A 1043 44.75 -10.61 27.53
N ILE A 1044 46.07 -10.80 27.54
CA ILE A 1044 46.81 -11.28 28.72
C ILE A 1044 46.60 -10.34 29.91
N GLY A 1045 46.67 -9.02 29.69
CA GLY A 1045 46.44 -8.00 30.71
C GLY A 1045 45.05 -8.06 31.33
N ILE A 1046 44.01 -8.09 30.50
CA ILE A 1046 42.61 -8.15 30.95
C ILE A 1046 42.38 -9.40 31.81
N MET A 1047 42.71 -10.58 31.27
CA MET A 1047 42.48 -11.84 31.97
C MET A 1047 43.39 -12.00 33.20
N GLY A 1048 44.61 -11.49 33.14
CA GLY A 1048 45.57 -11.54 34.24
C GLY A 1048 45.14 -10.67 35.42
N ILE A 1049 44.62 -9.47 35.16
CA ILE A 1049 44.04 -8.59 36.18
C ILE A 1049 42.80 -9.25 36.79
N GLU A 1050 41.89 -9.77 35.97
CA GLU A 1050 40.68 -10.46 36.47
C GLU A 1050 41.02 -11.70 37.30
N MET A 1051 42.00 -12.50 36.87
CA MET A 1051 42.49 -13.67 37.64
C MET A 1051 43.17 -13.29 38.96
N ALA A 1052 43.81 -12.12 39.03
CA ALA A 1052 44.33 -11.57 40.28
C ALA A 1052 43.22 -11.00 41.18
N GLY A 1053 41.97 -10.95 40.70
CA GLY A 1053 40.82 -10.37 41.41
C GLY A 1053 40.68 -8.85 41.24
N GLY A 1054 41.55 -8.22 40.45
CA GLY A 1054 41.48 -6.79 40.14
C GLY A 1054 40.40 -6.45 39.10
N VAL A 1055 40.13 -5.17 38.95
CA VAL A 1055 39.25 -4.62 37.91
C VAL A 1055 40.12 -3.91 36.88
N TYR A 1056 40.12 -4.40 35.63
CA TYR A 1056 40.89 -3.74 34.58
C TYR A 1056 40.20 -2.42 34.18
N CYS A 1057 40.98 -1.35 34.07
CA CYS A 1057 40.53 -0.08 33.51
C CYS A 1057 41.29 0.22 32.21
N PRO A 1058 40.64 0.14 31.04
CA PRO A 1058 41.34 0.35 29.78
C PRO A 1058 41.70 1.83 29.60
N LEU A 1059 42.96 2.10 29.28
CA LEU A 1059 43.47 3.39 28.87
C LEU A 1059 43.98 3.29 27.43
N SER A 1060 43.61 4.25 26.60
CA SER A 1060 44.09 4.32 25.21
C SER A 1060 45.45 5.03 25.17
N PRO A 1061 46.52 4.41 24.65
CA PRO A 1061 47.81 5.09 24.47
C PRO A 1061 47.75 6.32 23.55
N ARG A 1062 46.70 6.42 22.73
CA ARG A 1062 46.46 7.53 21.80
C ARG A 1062 45.76 8.73 22.46
N ASP A 1063 45.27 8.58 23.68
CA ASP A 1063 44.60 9.67 24.38
C ASP A 1063 45.61 10.77 24.79
N PRO A 1064 45.20 12.05 24.77
CA PRO A 1064 46.05 13.14 25.25
C PRO A 1064 46.48 12.94 26.71
N GLN A 1065 47.72 13.30 27.05
CA GLN A 1065 48.31 13.09 28.39
C GLN A 1065 47.43 13.61 29.55
N HIS A 1066 46.76 14.76 29.36
CA HIS A 1066 45.87 15.31 30.38
C HIS A 1066 44.66 14.40 30.68
N ARG A 1067 44.12 13.69 29.67
CA ARG A 1067 43.01 12.74 29.83
C ARG A 1067 43.47 11.47 30.55
N LEU A 1068 44.64 10.94 30.18
CA LEU A 1068 45.26 9.81 30.88
C LEU A 1068 45.53 10.12 32.35
N HIS A 1069 46.02 11.32 32.64
CA HIS A 1069 46.24 11.79 34.01
C HIS A 1069 44.93 11.95 34.80
N ALA A 1070 43.88 12.48 34.17
CA ALA A 1070 42.57 12.60 34.81
C ALA A 1070 41.95 11.23 35.14
N LEU A 1071 42.02 10.27 34.22
CA LEU A 1071 41.46 8.92 34.41
C LEU A 1071 42.23 8.13 35.48
N THR A 1072 43.56 8.20 35.48
CA THR A 1072 44.38 7.55 36.53
C THR A 1072 44.13 8.16 37.91
N GLN A 1073 43.91 9.48 38.01
CA GLN A 1073 43.51 10.12 39.26
C GLN A 1073 42.11 9.73 39.73
N GLN A 1074 41.12 9.68 38.82
CA GLN A 1074 39.74 9.32 39.14
C GLN A 1074 39.61 7.86 39.60
N THR A 1075 40.34 6.96 38.95
CA THR A 1075 40.35 5.53 39.29
C THR A 1075 41.16 5.22 40.55
N GLN A 1076 41.99 6.17 41.02
CA GLN A 1076 42.94 5.97 42.12
C GLN A 1076 43.86 4.75 41.90
N SER A 1077 44.07 4.36 40.64
CA SER A 1077 44.85 3.19 40.30
C SER A 1077 46.29 3.37 40.76
N ARG A 1078 46.79 2.42 41.56
CA ARG A 1078 48.18 2.39 42.02
C ARG A 1078 49.13 1.90 40.94
N LEU A 1079 48.61 1.14 39.98
CA LEU A 1079 49.38 0.43 38.96
C LEU A 1079 48.85 0.79 37.57
N VAL A 1080 49.76 0.83 36.60
CA VAL A 1080 49.40 0.93 35.19
C VAL A 1080 50.22 -0.12 34.44
N LEU A 1081 49.53 -1.08 33.81
CA LEU A 1081 50.16 -2.00 32.87
C LEU A 1081 50.39 -1.28 31.55
N ILE A 1082 51.63 -1.31 31.07
CA ILE A 1082 52.06 -0.77 29.78
C ILE A 1082 52.80 -1.86 29.01
N HIS A 1083 52.82 -1.77 27.68
CA HIS A 1083 53.54 -2.72 26.82
C HIS A 1083 55.06 -2.48 26.86
#